data_AF-A0A2V8ED36-F1
#
_entry.id   AF-A0A2V8ED36-F1
#
_cell.length_a   1.000
_cell.length_b   1.000
_cell.length_c   1.000
_cell.angle_alpha   90.00
_cell.angle_beta   90.00
_cell.angle_gamma   90.00
#
_symmetry.space_group_name_H-M   'P 1'
#
loop_
_entity.id
_entity.type
_entity.pdbx_description
1 polymer ?
#
loop_
_entity_poly.entity_id
_entity_poly.type
_entity_poly.pdbx_seq_one_letter_code
_entity_poly.pdbx_strand_id
1 'polypeptide(L)'
;MAEKKGVGHAYNVDFLNVVFAASSLFLFLSVIWMVWDDYDREWKNTQRRFAQLEYTVTQEQLNAAGRAVDRNKLQQLEAQQKTAQQSVSANQAKVTELQAKLDTIETRLYRATLDYQYAKAQYDEDRYAFEAARANGAASAAKEQSVAAEAKGVSDLNLDMEKATAERGELQRQLGEITGQLGAVGKEIGEMTAEQSRLRKRLVVVAPSLAKDYFRNAPLLDFMAPTIKIQQIILPNVVDDVNFIRVPKMDRCQTCHLAIDRKGYEKYPQPFTTHPNLGMYLGGSSPHPVDRVGCTVCHEGMGQSVSFRDAAHAPANAKQQEEWEKKFHWEQPHLWDYPMLQTSMTEASCAKCHKQQVYLPDAPRLDAAYATYERAGCYACHKTRGFDTNMRKPGPILTKIDSKLTPDWVKTWIRNPRAVKPTTWMPRFWYNSNNSSAEDTVRNEVEIDAIVTYLFANSQKHEFAVRNPARGDAKRGEETVKSIGCLGCHVVGEGKRSEIGARRTFGQPLENIGNKTTYEWIYNWVRDPKHYSPSTYMPSLRLTDQQVADVATYLSGLKGADGDASRGTPTPKALDDVLLDYMQGGGLPFEEAKAQLGKLSADQKQAELGRRAITRYGCFSCHDIKGFENTQSIGTDLSEEGSKLVTRLDFAFISDIPHTSKTAWFRRKLHDPRVFDQGRVLQPLDKLRMPNFDFTDDEVEQLLVAIMSFQREIQPQAAFPVRSARYDYLTSGRTLVHRRNCVGCHVIEGDGGDFVKLVSEPTLGPPTLTPEGARVQPDWLYAFLRAPILIRPWLTVRMPTFGLDDPSLNGVIRYFGAVSNTGLPFQTPTALAASTSDATGKQLFELLKCQQCHVLGTVPKDQPTANLAPDLRMSIERLQPDWILDWLKNPARILPGTRMPAFWPDYPKSFYPHFNGSAEAQIVAVRNHLLTLRGGPSPKNRTQVANDD
;
A
#
# COMPACT_ATOMS: atom_id res chain seq x y z
N MET A 1 74.13 30.21 -53.36
CA MET A 1 75.05 30.34 -52.22
C MET A 1 74.36 29.70 -51.02
N ALA A 2 74.57 28.40 -50.86
CA ALA A 2 75.46 27.81 -49.83
C ALA A 2 74.74 27.78 -48.46
N GLU A 3 73.99 26.71 -48.22
CA GLU A 3 74.39 25.61 -47.33
C GLU A 3 74.45 25.99 -45.83
N LYS A 4 73.32 25.74 -45.15
CA LYS A 4 73.34 25.20 -43.79
C LYS A 4 72.67 23.81 -43.78
N LYS A 5 73.14 22.91 -44.65
CA LYS A 5 73.05 21.47 -44.39
C LYS A 5 74.33 21.05 -43.66
N GLY A 6 74.51 21.60 -42.46
CA GLY A 6 75.58 21.20 -41.56
C GLY A 6 75.17 19.93 -40.80
N VAL A 7 75.66 18.79 -41.29
CA VAL A 7 76.06 17.57 -40.54
C VAL A 7 75.19 17.20 -39.32
N GLY A 8 74.33 16.17 -39.47
CA GLY A 8 73.89 15.34 -38.34
C GLY A 8 72.39 15.16 -38.10
N HIS A 9 71.48 15.71 -38.91
CA HIS A 9 70.03 15.51 -38.74
C HIS A 9 69.41 14.83 -39.96
N ALA A 10 68.90 13.60 -39.77
CA ALA A 10 68.25 12.79 -40.80
C ALA A 10 66.88 13.35 -41.28
N TYR A 11 66.48 14.54 -40.82
CA TYR A 11 65.17 15.14 -41.05
C TYR A 11 65.29 16.64 -41.36
N ASN A 12 64.37 17.18 -42.17
CA ASN A 12 64.26 18.61 -42.42
C ASN A 12 63.72 19.30 -41.16
N VAL A 13 64.63 19.97 -40.43
CA VAL A 13 64.33 20.62 -39.14
C VAL A 13 63.27 21.72 -39.29
N ASP A 14 63.27 22.48 -40.39
CA ASP A 14 62.27 23.54 -40.62
C ASP A 14 60.86 22.94 -40.78
N PHE A 15 60.75 21.85 -41.54
CA PHE A 15 59.48 21.13 -41.69
C PHE A 15 59.02 20.50 -40.36
N LEU A 16 59.94 19.90 -39.60
CA LEU A 16 59.64 19.32 -38.28
C LEU A 16 59.18 20.39 -37.29
N ASN A 17 59.78 21.59 -37.32
CA ASN A 17 59.36 22.73 -36.51
C ASN A 17 57.94 23.19 -36.87
N VAL A 18 57.57 23.20 -38.16
CA VAL A 18 56.19 23.53 -38.58
C VAL A 18 55.21 22.45 -38.13
N VAL A 19 55.52 21.16 -38.31
CA VAL A 19 54.66 20.05 -37.85
C VAL A 19 54.51 20.07 -36.34
N PHE A 20 55.59 20.29 -35.60
CA PHE A 20 55.58 20.45 -34.15
C PHE A 20 54.67 21.63 -33.75
N ALA A 21 54.88 22.82 -34.31
CA ALA A 21 54.05 23.99 -34.04
C ALA A 21 52.56 23.75 -34.34
N ALA A 22 52.24 23.15 -35.50
CA ALA A 22 50.86 22.82 -35.87
C ALA A 22 50.23 21.79 -34.92
N SER A 23 50.97 20.73 -34.55
CA SER A 23 50.50 19.72 -33.59
C SER A 23 50.35 20.28 -32.18
N SER A 24 51.24 21.16 -31.74
CA SER A 24 51.14 21.87 -30.46
C SER A 24 49.94 22.82 -30.44
N LEU A 25 49.68 23.55 -31.53
CA LEU A 25 48.49 24.39 -31.67
C LEU A 25 47.20 23.54 -31.66
N PHE A 26 47.18 22.42 -32.40
CA PHE A 26 46.04 21.51 -32.39
C PHE A 26 45.79 20.94 -30.99
N LEU A 27 46.83 20.46 -30.31
CA LEU A 27 46.74 19.98 -28.93
C LEU A 27 46.26 21.08 -27.98
N PHE A 28 46.80 22.29 -28.09
CA PHE A 28 46.39 23.43 -27.27
C PHE A 28 44.91 23.78 -27.46
N LEU A 29 44.44 23.89 -28.71
CA LEU A 29 43.03 24.12 -29.02
C LEU A 29 42.14 22.98 -28.53
N SER A 30 42.60 21.73 -28.64
CA SER A 30 41.88 20.56 -28.16
C SER A 30 41.78 20.53 -26.64
N VAL A 31 42.84 20.91 -25.93
CA VAL A 31 42.84 21.04 -24.46
C VAL A 31 41.92 22.16 -24.01
N ILE A 32 41.94 23.33 -24.67
CA ILE A 32 40.98 24.41 -24.40
C ILE A 32 39.55 23.93 -24.60
N TRP A 33 39.30 23.23 -25.72
CA TRP A 33 37.98 22.71 -26.01
C TRP A 33 37.52 21.68 -24.98
N MET A 34 38.38 20.73 -24.59
CA MET A 34 38.11 19.75 -23.53
C MET A 34 37.78 20.42 -22.19
N VAL A 35 38.56 21.44 -21.79
CA VAL A 35 38.31 22.20 -20.56
C VAL A 35 36.99 22.96 -20.64
N TRP A 36 36.66 23.53 -21.81
CA TRP A 36 35.38 24.22 -22.02
C TRP A 36 34.19 23.25 -21.98
N ASP A 37 34.31 22.10 -22.64
CA ASP A 37 33.28 21.06 -22.65
C ASP A 37 33.02 20.51 -21.23
N ASP A 38 34.07 20.30 -20.44
CA ASP A 38 33.94 19.89 -19.04
C ASP A 38 33.35 21.01 -18.14
N TYR A 39 33.65 22.27 -18.47
CA TYR A 39 33.15 23.44 -17.77
C TYR A 39 31.65 23.68 -18.01
N ASP A 40 31.13 23.41 -19.22
CA ASP A 40 29.74 23.67 -19.62
C ASP A 40 28.84 22.42 -19.64
N ARG A 41 29.15 21.42 -18.80
CA ARG A 41 28.27 20.25 -18.63
C ARG A 41 26.83 20.65 -18.27
N GLU A 42 25.86 19.97 -18.87
CA GLU A 42 24.40 20.22 -18.73
C GLU A 42 23.95 20.45 -17.27
N TRP A 43 24.35 19.57 -16.35
CA TRP A 43 23.93 19.64 -14.95
C TRP A 43 24.42 20.91 -14.23
N LYS A 44 25.57 21.48 -14.61
CA LYS A 44 26.09 22.73 -14.03
C LYS A 44 25.12 23.88 -14.33
N ASN A 45 24.55 23.92 -15.55
CA ASN A 45 23.54 24.91 -15.94
C ASN A 45 22.26 24.80 -15.11
N THR A 46 21.83 23.58 -14.78
CA THR A 46 20.68 23.34 -13.90
C THR A 46 20.93 23.88 -12.48
N GLN A 47 22.11 23.64 -11.90
CA GLN A 47 22.44 24.16 -10.56
C GLN A 47 22.58 25.69 -10.55
N ARG A 48 23.13 26.31 -11.60
CA ARG A 48 23.18 27.78 -11.75
C ARG A 48 21.77 28.40 -11.69
N ARG A 49 20.82 27.82 -12.42
CA ARG A 49 19.41 28.25 -12.40
C ARG A 49 18.76 28.02 -11.04
N PHE A 50 19.06 26.89 -10.39
CA PHE A 50 18.54 26.62 -9.05
C PHE A 50 19.05 27.62 -8.01
N ALA A 51 20.33 28.03 -8.06
CA ALA A 51 20.86 29.02 -7.13
C ALA A 51 20.12 30.36 -7.23
N GLN A 52 19.80 30.82 -8.45
CA GLN A 52 18.98 32.02 -8.69
C GLN A 52 17.56 31.85 -8.15
N LEU A 53 16.97 30.67 -8.36
CA LEU A 53 15.64 30.34 -7.86
C LEU A 53 15.62 30.31 -6.33
N GLU A 54 16.57 29.63 -5.69
CA GLU A 54 16.67 29.51 -4.24
C GLU A 54 16.82 30.89 -3.58
N TYR A 55 17.58 31.80 -4.19
CA TYR A 55 17.67 33.19 -3.73
C TYR A 55 16.29 33.87 -3.73
N THR A 56 15.58 33.80 -4.85
CA THR A 56 14.26 34.42 -5.03
C THR A 56 13.22 33.83 -4.06
N VAL A 57 13.16 32.51 -3.97
CA VAL A 57 12.26 31.78 -3.06
C VAL A 57 12.56 32.12 -1.60
N THR A 58 13.83 32.14 -1.20
CA THR A 58 14.23 32.46 0.17
C THR A 58 13.85 33.91 0.52
N GLN A 59 13.98 34.84 -0.43
CA GLN A 59 13.57 36.23 -0.26
C GLN A 59 12.06 36.36 -0.08
N GLU A 60 11.26 35.67 -0.90
CA GLU A 60 9.80 35.65 -0.77
C GLU A 60 9.34 35.04 0.55
N GLN A 61 9.94 33.90 0.95
CA GLN A 61 9.68 33.26 2.23
C GLN A 61 10.02 34.18 3.40
N LEU A 62 11.14 34.90 3.31
CA LEU A 62 11.54 35.87 4.34
C LEU A 62 10.53 37.01 4.46
N ASN A 63 10.03 37.53 3.34
CA ASN A 63 8.99 38.56 3.30
C ASN A 63 7.66 38.05 3.86
N ALA A 64 7.29 36.80 3.56
CA ALA A 64 6.11 36.15 4.12
C ALA A 64 6.23 35.94 5.64
N ALA A 65 7.35 35.38 6.11
CA ALA A 65 7.63 35.22 7.54
C ALA A 65 7.61 36.56 8.28
N GLY A 66 8.15 37.63 7.67
CA GLY A 66 8.09 38.98 8.23
C GLY A 66 6.68 39.58 8.32
N ARG A 67 5.73 39.15 7.47
CA ARG A 67 4.31 39.54 7.57
C ARG A 67 3.54 38.73 8.62
N ALA A 68 3.96 37.50 8.90
CA ALA A 68 3.34 36.62 9.89
C ALA A 68 3.67 36.99 11.34
N VAL A 69 4.73 37.77 11.56
CA VAL A 69 5.09 38.28 12.89
C VAL A 69 4.13 39.40 13.29
N ASP A 70 3.47 39.25 14.44
CA ASP A 70 2.63 40.29 15.03
C ASP A 70 3.51 41.47 15.49
N ARG A 71 3.45 42.57 14.74
CA ARG A 71 4.25 43.76 15.01
C ARG A 71 3.88 44.45 16.32
N ASN A 72 2.62 44.41 16.72
CA ASN A 72 2.17 45.05 17.96
C ASN A 72 2.68 44.24 19.15
N LYS A 73 2.57 42.92 19.07
CA LYS A 73 3.09 42.03 20.12
C LYS A 73 4.61 42.09 20.19
N LEU A 74 5.31 42.12 19.05
CA LEU A 74 6.76 42.27 19.00
C LEU A 74 7.22 43.59 19.62
N GLN A 75 6.59 44.73 19.28
CA GLN A 75 6.92 46.02 19.89
C GLN A 75 6.67 46.04 21.40
N GLN A 76 5.60 45.38 21.87
CA GLN A 76 5.34 45.23 23.30
C GLN A 76 6.44 44.41 23.98
N LEU A 77 6.85 43.29 23.38
CA LEU A 77 7.93 42.44 23.89
C LEU A 77 9.28 43.16 23.85
N GLU A 78 9.59 43.92 22.81
CA GLU A 78 10.81 44.74 22.72
C GLU A 78 10.84 45.83 23.81
N ALA A 79 9.70 46.47 24.08
CA ALA A 79 9.59 47.42 25.18
C ALA A 79 9.78 46.74 26.55
N GLN A 80 9.18 45.56 26.75
CA GLN A 80 9.37 44.75 27.95
C GLN A 80 10.83 44.29 28.10
N GLN A 81 11.48 43.90 27.00
CA GLN A 81 12.88 43.50 26.97
C GLN A 81 13.78 44.68 27.37
N LYS A 82 13.51 45.89 26.87
CA LYS A 82 14.26 47.10 27.23
C LYS A 82 14.11 47.44 28.72
N THR A 83 12.90 47.33 29.26
CA THR A 83 12.65 47.53 30.70
C THR A 83 13.33 46.46 31.55
N ALA A 84 13.26 45.19 31.16
CA ALA A 84 13.94 44.09 31.83
C ALA A 84 15.47 44.26 31.76
N GLN A 85 16.01 44.71 30.63
CA GLN A 85 17.43 44.99 30.44
C GLN A 85 17.89 46.14 31.35
N GLN A 86 17.09 47.20 31.50
CA GLN A 86 17.38 48.29 32.43
C GLN A 86 17.38 47.81 33.89
N SER A 87 16.45 46.93 34.27
CA SER A 87 16.40 46.32 35.60
C SER A 87 17.64 45.46 35.90
N VAL A 88 18.06 44.64 34.93
CA VAL A 88 19.31 43.84 35.03
C VAL A 88 20.52 44.76 35.11
N SER A 89 20.60 45.80 34.28
CA SER A 89 21.71 46.76 34.25
C SER A 89 21.80 47.57 35.56
N ALA A 90 20.66 47.92 36.16
CA ALA A 90 20.62 48.59 37.47
C ALA A 90 21.14 47.68 38.60
N ASN A 91 21.04 46.35 38.43
CA ASN A 91 21.52 45.35 39.37
C ASN A 91 22.83 44.67 38.89
N GLN A 92 23.55 45.26 37.93
CA GLN A 92 24.68 44.60 37.25
C GLN A 92 25.79 44.17 38.21
N ALA A 93 26.06 44.97 39.24
CA ALA A 93 27.04 44.62 40.27
C ALA A 93 26.66 43.33 41.01
N LYS A 94 25.37 43.19 41.37
CA LYS A 94 24.83 42.02 42.08
C LYS A 94 24.73 40.79 41.16
N VAL A 95 24.41 40.98 39.89
CA VAL A 95 24.44 39.91 38.87
C VAL A 95 25.86 39.37 38.71
N THR A 96 26.86 40.25 38.60
CA THR A 96 28.27 39.88 38.46
C THR A 96 28.76 39.14 39.71
N GLU A 97 28.36 39.58 40.89
CA GLU A 97 28.66 38.92 42.16
C GLU A 97 28.05 37.51 42.25
N LEU A 98 26.75 37.37 41.93
CA LEU A 98 26.05 36.09 41.96
C LEU A 98 26.62 35.11 40.92
N GLN A 99 27.00 35.60 39.74
CA GLN A 99 27.63 34.77 38.71
C GLN A 99 29.01 34.27 39.17
N ALA A 100 29.85 35.13 39.75
CA ALA A 100 31.15 34.70 40.27
C ALA A 100 31.01 33.66 41.41
N LYS A 101 29.99 33.80 42.26
CA LYS A 101 29.65 32.79 43.28
C LYS A 101 29.16 31.49 42.64
N LEU A 102 28.33 31.57 41.61
CA LEU A 102 27.84 30.41 40.87
C LEU A 102 29.00 29.63 40.25
N ASP A 103 29.91 30.29 39.54
CA ASP A 103 31.07 29.66 38.88
C ASP A 103 31.98 28.95 39.91
N THR A 104 32.13 29.55 41.09
CA THR A 104 32.87 28.96 42.22
C THR A 104 32.18 27.70 42.75
N ILE A 105 30.87 27.74 42.94
CA ILE A 105 30.08 26.59 43.43
C ILE A 105 29.98 25.49 42.36
N GLU A 106 29.90 25.82 41.07
CA GLU A 106 29.93 24.83 39.99
C GLU A 106 31.26 24.06 39.98
N THR A 107 32.38 24.76 40.18
CA THR A 107 33.69 24.11 40.32
C THR A 107 33.74 23.17 41.53
N ARG A 108 33.17 23.59 42.67
CA ARG A 108 33.06 22.77 43.89
C ARG A 108 32.17 21.55 43.68
N LEU A 109 31.00 21.74 43.07
CA LEU A 109 30.04 20.67 42.78
C LEU A 109 30.62 19.64 41.82
N TYR A 110 31.33 20.09 40.77
CA TYR A 110 32.01 19.20 39.84
C TYR A 110 33.02 18.29 40.55
N ARG A 111 33.86 18.86 41.42
CA ARG A 111 34.81 18.09 42.24
C ARG A 111 34.09 17.11 43.18
N ALA A 112 33.12 17.59 43.96
CA ALA A 112 32.36 16.76 44.88
C ALA A 112 31.62 15.60 44.18
N THR A 113 31.11 15.84 42.96
CA THR A 113 30.46 14.81 42.13
C THR A 113 31.45 13.75 41.69
N LEU A 114 32.64 14.14 41.23
CA LEU A 114 33.69 13.20 40.85
C LEU A 114 34.18 12.38 42.04
N ASP A 115 34.45 13.04 43.17
CA ASP A 115 34.91 12.37 44.39
C ASP A 115 33.89 11.34 44.88
N TYR A 116 32.59 11.68 44.88
CA TYR A 116 31.50 10.75 45.19
C TYR A 116 31.44 9.58 44.20
N GLN A 117 31.49 9.85 42.88
CA GLN A 117 31.40 8.80 41.86
C GLN A 117 32.57 7.81 41.94
N TYR A 118 33.79 8.30 42.16
CA TYR A 118 34.97 7.45 42.32
C TYR A 118 34.90 6.62 43.61
N ALA A 119 34.57 7.25 44.75
CA ALA A 119 34.44 6.54 46.01
C ALA A 119 33.32 5.49 45.97
N LYS A 120 32.19 5.80 45.33
CA LYS A 120 31.06 4.87 45.16
C LYS A 120 31.42 3.68 44.27
N ALA A 121 32.13 3.92 43.17
CA ALA A 121 32.58 2.85 42.28
C ALA A 121 33.51 1.87 43.01
N GLN A 122 34.48 2.39 43.77
CA GLN A 122 35.39 1.58 44.60
C GLN A 122 34.61 0.79 45.66
N TYR A 123 33.72 1.45 46.39
CA TYR A 123 32.86 0.79 47.39
C TYR A 123 31.98 -0.31 46.80
N ASP A 124 31.36 -0.08 45.64
CA ASP A 124 30.50 -1.08 45.00
C ASP A 124 31.29 -2.33 44.56
N GLU A 125 32.52 -2.15 44.06
CA GLU A 125 33.46 -3.25 43.74
C GLU A 125 33.87 -4.02 44.99
N ASP A 126 34.34 -3.33 46.02
CA ASP A 126 34.82 -3.92 47.27
C ASP A 126 33.70 -4.61 48.06
N ARG A 127 32.50 -4.03 48.08
CA ARG A 127 31.29 -4.65 48.65
C ARG A 127 30.94 -5.93 47.90
N TYR A 128 30.94 -5.92 46.57
CA TYR A 128 30.64 -7.11 45.78
C TYR A 128 31.64 -8.22 46.03
N ALA A 129 32.94 -7.90 46.05
CA ALA A 129 34.00 -8.85 46.39
C ALA A 129 33.82 -9.45 47.81
N PHE A 130 33.46 -8.61 48.79
CA PHE A 130 33.14 -9.06 50.14
C PHE A 130 31.89 -9.96 50.20
N GLU A 131 30.79 -9.59 49.55
CA GLU A 131 29.55 -10.37 49.49
C GLU A 131 29.77 -11.73 48.84
N ALA A 132 30.55 -11.78 47.76
CA ALA A 132 30.95 -13.02 47.10
C ALA A 132 31.84 -13.90 48.01
N ALA A 133 32.82 -13.32 48.70
CA ALA A 133 33.66 -14.05 49.66
C ALA A 133 32.85 -14.57 50.87
N ARG A 134 31.87 -13.81 51.34
CA ARG A 134 30.96 -14.19 52.44
C ARG A 134 30.04 -15.34 52.05
N ALA A 135 29.49 -15.32 50.83
CA ALA A 135 28.68 -16.42 50.31
C ALA A 135 29.46 -17.74 50.20
N ASN A 136 30.77 -17.66 49.96
CA ASN A 136 31.67 -18.81 49.83
C ASN A 136 32.38 -19.19 51.15
N GLY A 137 32.02 -18.59 52.29
CA GLY A 137 32.60 -18.91 53.60
C GLY A 137 34.04 -18.44 53.83
N ALA A 138 34.57 -17.56 52.97
CA ALA A 138 35.97 -17.09 52.98
C ALA A 138 36.12 -15.60 53.37
N ALA A 139 35.09 -14.98 53.96
CA ALA A 139 35.11 -13.56 54.35
C ALA A 139 35.98 -13.30 55.59
N SER A 140 36.71 -12.16 55.58
CA SER A 140 37.55 -11.69 56.68
C SER A 140 36.91 -10.50 57.39
N ALA A 141 36.96 -10.47 58.73
CA ALA A 141 36.46 -9.36 59.56
C ALA A 141 37.14 -8.02 59.24
N ALA A 142 38.40 -8.05 58.78
CA ALA A 142 39.12 -6.85 58.36
C ALA A 142 38.53 -6.22 57.09
N LYS A 143 38.02 -7.05 56.15
CA LYS A 143 37.40 -6.59 54.91
C LYS A 143 35.99 -6.06 55.14
N GLU A 144 35.23 -6.65 56.08
CA GLU A 144 33.94 -6.12 56.53
C GLU A 144 34.07 -4.70 57.13
N GLN A 145 35.09 -4.49 57.97
CA GLN A 145 35.35 -3.18 58.56
C GLN A 145 35.80 -2.13 57.53
N SER A 146 36.56 -2.53 56.49
CA SER A 146 36.92 -1.68 55.35
C SER A 146 35.70 -1.22 54.57
N VAL A 147 34.84 -2.17 54.16
CA VAL A 147 33.62 -1.89 53.38
C VAL A 147 32.66 -1.00 54.19
N ALA A 148 32.55 -1.20 55.50
CA ALA A 148 31.76 -0.33 56.38
C ALA A 148 32.33 1.09 56.50
N ALA A 149 33.66 1.25 56.54
CA ALA A 149 34.32 2.55 56.56
C ALA A 149 34.18 3.28 55.21
N GLU A 150 34.28 2.57 54.09
CA GLU A 150 34.06 3.08 52.74
C GLU A 150 32.61 3.52 52.54
N ALA A 151 31.62 2.75 53.02
CA ALA A 151 30.21 3.13 52.98
C ALA A 151 29.95 4.47 53.67
N LYS A 152 30.62 4.72 54.80
CA LYS A 152 30.54 5.99 55.52
C LYS A 152 31.18 7.12 54.71
N GLY A 153 32.36 6.89 54.12
CA GLY A 153 33.03 7.87 53.25
C GLY A 153 32.20 8.25 52.02
N VAL A 154 31.52 7.29 51.39
CA VAL A 154 30.59 7.54 50.27
C VAL A 154 29.40 8.37 50.72
N SER A 155 28.84 8.09 51.91
CA SER A 155 27.73 8.87 52.46
C SER A 155 28.12 10.32 52.77
N ASP A 156 29.32 10.54 53.31
CA ASP A 156 29.83 11.88 53.62
C ASP A 156 30.05 12.70 52.33
N LEU A 157 30.62 12.08 51.28
CA LEU A 157 30.80 12.71 49.96
C LEU A 157 29.47 13.01 49.26
N ASN A 158 28.47 12.12 49.39
CA ASN A 158 27.13 12.37 48.87
C ASN A 158 26.49 13.60 49.55
N LEU A 159 26.63 13.70 50.87
CA LEU A 159 26.11 14.84 51.64
C LEU A 159 26.76 16.16 51.18
N ASP A 160 28.06 16.15 50.89
CA ASP A 160 28.78 17.33 50.39
C ASP A 160 28.37 17.72 48.97
N MET A 161 28.12 16.73 48.09
CA MET A 161 27.53 16.97 46.76
C MET A 161 26.11 17.55 46.86
N GLU A 162 25.27 17.03 47.76
CA GLU A 162 23.90 17.52 47.98
C GLU A 162 23.91 18.96 48.51
N LYS A 163 24.80 19.29 49.46
CA LYS A 163 24.99 20.67 49.95
C LYS A 163 25.40 21.62 48.82
N ALA A 164 26.40 21.26 48.02
CA ALA A 164 26.84 22.08 46.89
C ALA A 164 25.73 22.24 45.83
N THR A 165 24.90 21.21 45.65
CA THR A 165 23.72 21.25 44.75
C THR A 165 22.65 22.20 45.27
N ALA A 166 22.36 22.18 46.57
CA ALA A 166 21.41 23.09 47.21
C ALA A 166 21.91 24.55 47.15
N GLU A 167 23.19 24.79 47.44
CA GLU A 167 23.84 26.11 47.32
C GLU A 167 23.75 26.66 45.88
N ARG A 168 24.02 25.81 44.86
CA ARG A 168 23.84 26.17 43.45
C ARG A 168 22.39 26.54 43.15
N GLY A 169 21.43 25.73 43.60
CA GLY A 169 20.01 25.96 43.38
C GLY A 169 19.54 27.29 43.94
N GLU A 170 20.00 27.67 45.14
CA GLU A 170 19.68 28.95 45.75
C GLU A 170 20.31 30.14 44.99
N LEU A 171 21.58 30.03 44.58
CA LEU A 171 22.24 31.07 43.76
C LEU A 171 21.56 31.23 42.40
N GLN A 172 21.14 30.14 41.76
CA GLN A 172 20.38 30.17 40.50
C GLN A 172 19.01 30.82 40.68
N ARG A 173 18.33 30.57 41.81
CA ARG A 173 17.06 31.20 42.15
C ARG A 173 17.22 32.72 42.30
N GLN A 174 18.23 33.17 43.05
CA GLN A 174 18.53 34.59 43.24
C GLN A 174 18.93 35.28 41.92
N LEU A 175 19.70 34.60 41.07
CA LEU A 175 20.07 35.12 39.75
C LEU A 175 18.84 35.17 38.81
N GLY A 176 17.97 34.17 38.90
CA GLY A 176 16.71 34.08 38.15
C GLY A 176 15.69 35.15 38.54
N GLU A 177 15.64 35.59 39.79
CA GLU A 177 14.80 36.73 40.23
C GLU A 177 15.18 38.04 39.52
N ILE A 178 16.47 38.21 39.20
CA ILE A 178 16.98 39.43 38.55
C ILE A 178 16.96 39.30 37.02
N THR A 179 17.32 38.14 36.48
CA THR A 179 17.56 37.94 35.03
C THR A 179 16.46 37.15 34.31
N GLY A 180 15.58 36.47 35.06
CA GLY A 180 14.60 35.54 34.51
C GLY A 180 13.58 36.19 33.58
N GLN A 181 13.15 37.42 33.89
CA GLN A 181 12.24 38.17 33.01
C GLN A 181 12.90 38.53 31.67
N LEU A 182 14.19 38.90 31.67
CA LEU A 182 14.93 39.19 30.45
C LEU A 182 15.10 37.93 29.58
N GLY A 183 15.43 36.79 30.21
CA GLY A 183 15.54 35.50 29.52
C GLY A 183 14.22 35.00 28.95
N ALA A 184 13.12 35.14 29.69
CA ALA A 184 11.78 34.75 29.25
C ALA A 184 11.31 35.60 28.05
N VAL A 185 11.42 36.93 28.13
CA VAL A 185 11.04 37.83 27.02
C VAL A 185 11.96 37.60 25.81
N GLY A 186 13.26 37.40 26.02
CA GLY A 186 14.20 37.07 24.94
C GLY A 186 13.87 35.75 24.23
N LYS A 187 13.42 34.73 24.97
CA LYS A 187 12.95 33.46 24.41
C LYS A 187 11.68 33.64 23.58
N GLU A 188 10.69 34.41 24.06
CA GLU A 188 9.46 34.69 23.30
C GLU A 188 9.73 35.46 22.00
N ILE A 189 10.59 36.48 22.03
CA ILE A 189 11.03 37.20 20.82
C ILE A 189 11.77 36.23 19.88
N GLY A 190 12.64 35.39 20.42
CA GLY A 190 13.38 34.38 19.68
C GLY A 190 12.47 33.37 18.97
N GLU A 191 11.47 32.84 19.65
CA GLU A 191 10.49 31.90 19.08
C GLU A 191 9.64 32.57 17.99
N MET A 192 9.23 33.82 18.21
CA MET A 192 8.43 34.59 17.24
C MET A 192 9.22 34.96 15.97
N THR A 193 10.53 35.20 16.10
CA THR A 193 11.41 35.65 14.99
C THR A 193 12.34 34.56 14.46
N ALA A 194 12.26 33.33 14.99
CA ALA A 194 13.15 32.22 14.66
C ALA A 194 13.20 31.94 13.16
N GLU A 195 12.03 31.88 12.53
CA GLU A 195 11.88 31.60 11.10
C GLU A 195 12.49 32.71 10.24
N GLN A 196 12.21 33.97 10.60
CA GLN A 196 12.78 35.13 9.92
C GLN A 196 14.32 35.13 10.02
N SER A 197 14.85 34.86 11.21
CA SER A 197 16.29 34.79 11.47
C SER A 197 16.97 33.67 10.68
N ARG A 198 16.33 32.49 10.61
CA ARG A 198 16.80 31.35 9.81
C ARG A 198 16.88 31.70 8.32
N LEU A 199 15.82 32.29 7.78
CA LEU A 199 15.74 32.68 6.36
C LEU A 199 16.73 33.79 6.03
N ARG A 200 16.94 34.77 6.91
CA ARG A 200 18.00 35.80 6.73
C ARG A 200 19.38 35.18 6.64
N LYS A 201 19.73 34.25 7.55
CA LYS A 201 21.01 33.54 7.51
C LYS A 201 21.16 32.76 6.19
N ARG A 202 20.09 32.09 5.72
CA ARG A 202 20.12 31.37 4.43
C ARG A 202 20.32 32.33 3.27
N LEU A 203 19.66 33.47 3.26
CA LEU A 203 19.77 34.47 2.19
C LEU A 203 21.22 34.99 2.06
N VAL A 204 21.93 35.20 3.17
CA VAL A 204 23.36 35.59 3.15
C VAL A 204 24.25 34.50 2.53
N VAL A 205 23.90 33.23 2.72
CA VAL A 205 24.65 32.11 2.12
C VAL A 205 24.42 32.03 0.62
N VAL A 206 23.18 32.18 0.16
CA VAL A 206 22.75 31.99 -1.24
C VAL A 206 22.89 33.28 -2.08
N ALA A 207 23.08 34.45 -1.46
CA ALA A 207 23.23 35.71 -2.17
C ALA A 207 24.35 35.66 -3.23
N PRO A 208 24.09 36.19 -4.45
CA PRO A 208 25.09 36.21 -5.52
C PRO A 208 26.37 36.95 -5.09
N SER A 209 27.54 36.38 -5.38
CA SER A 209 28.83 36.97 -5.05
C SER A 209 29.86 36.65 -6.12
N LEU A 210 30.54 37.67 -6.63
CA LEU A 210 31.61 37.53 -7.64
C LEU A 210 32.70 36.54 -7.19
N ALA A 211 33.11 36.56 -5.92
CA ALA A 211 34.14 35.66 -5.40
C ALA A 211 33.64 34.21 -5.21
N LYS A 212 32.35 34.00 -4.89
CA LYS A 212 31.78 32.65 -4.68
C LYS A 212 31.35 32.00 -6.00
N ASP A 213 30.76 32.76 -6.91
CA ASP A 213 30.10 32.24 -8.09
C ASP A 213 31.03 32.19 -9.32
N TYR A 214 31.95 33.15 -9.45
CA TYR A 214 32.84 33.26 -10.60
C TYR A 214 34.22 32.64 -10.34
N PHE A 215 34.88 32.95 -9.21
CA PHE A 215 36.25 32.48 -8.95
C PHE A 215 36.31 30.99 -8.55
N ARG A 216 35.45 30.54 -7.61
CA ARG A 216 35.47 29.14 -7.12
C ARG A 216 34.93 28.12 -8.11
N ASN A 217 34.18 28.57 -9.11
CA ASN A 217 33.66 27.71 -10.18
C ASN A 217 34.35 28.01 -11.51
N ALA A 218 35.49 28.70 -11.56
CA ALA A 218 36.18 28.96 -12.82
C ALA A 218 36.82 27.66 -13.38
N PRO A 219 37.00 27.55 -14.71
CA PRO A 219 37.73 26.42 -15.30
C PRO A 219 39.08 26.22 -14.61
N LEU A 220 39.42 24.96 -14.29
CA LEU A 220 40.64 24.55 -13.59
C LEU A 220 40.73 24.94 -12.09
N LEU A 221 39.79 25.72 -11.54
CA LEU A 221 39.73 26.08 -10.11
C LEU A 221 38.56 25.42 -9.37
N ASP A 222 37.66 24.76 -10.10
CA ASP A 222 36.43 24.13 -9.60
C ASP A 222 36.68 22.87 -8.74
N PHE A 223 37.91 22.40 -8.60
CA PHE A 223 38.25 21.26 -7.74
C PHE A 223 38.47 21.64 -6.26
N MET A 224 38.77 22.91 -5.93
CA MET A 224 39.22 23.29 -4.58
C MET A 224 38.08 23.47 -3.58
N ALA A 225 36.95 24.06 -4.00
CA ALA A 225 35.75 24.27 -3.16
C ALA A 225 34.56 24.81 -3.98
N PRO A 226 34.03 24.04 -4.96
CA PRO A 226 32.99 24.55 -5.85
C PRO A 226 31.65 24.71 -5.12
N THR A 227 30.88 25.73 -5.49
CA THR A 227 29.49 25.87 -5.03
C THR A 227 28.53 24.98 -5.81
N ILE A 228 28.94 24.60 -7.03
CA ILE A 228 28.21 23.69 -7.93
C ILE A 228 28.95 22.36 -7.97
N LYS A 229 28.30 21.29 -7.49
CA LYS A 229 28.93 19.96 -7.41
C LYS A 229 27.92 18.85 -7.62
N ILE A 230 28.41 17.70 -8.08
CA ILE A 230 27.63 16.46 -8.14
C ILE A 230 27.18 16.11 -6.71
N GLN A 231 25.88 15.91 -6.54
CA GLN A 231 25.31 15.38 -5.31
C GLN A 231 25.24 13.87 -5.49
N GLN A 232 26.00 13.11 -4.71
CA GLN A 232 26.02 11.65 -4.78
C GLN A 232 25.70 11.05 -3.42
N ILE A 233 24.77 10.10 -3.43
CA ILE A 233 24.43 9.26 -2.29
C ILE A 233 24.78 7.82 -2.65
N ILE A 234 25.48 7.12 -1.75
CA ILE A 234 25.69 5.68 -1.83
C ILE A 234 24.79 5.05 -0.79
N LEU A 235 23.81 4.27 -1.24
CA LEU A 235 22.77 3.72 -0.36
C LEU A 235 23.34 2.51 0.41
N PRO A 236 23.34 2.53 1.75
CA PRO A 236 24.00 1.49 2.54
C PRO A 236 23.27 0.15 2.52
N ASN A 237 21.95 0.18 2.36
CA ASN A 237 21.08 -0.99 2.53
C ASN A 237 20.34 -1.38 1.24
N VAL A 238 20.71 -0.81 0.10
CA VAL A 238 20.08 -1.12 -1.19
C VAL A 238 21.17 -1.40 -2.21
N VAL A 239 21.02 -2.50 -2.94
CA VAL A 239 21.98 -2.95 -3.94
C VAL A 239 21.34 -3.06 -5.33
N ASP A 240 22.16 -2.85 -6.35
CA ASP A 240 21.87 -3.27 -7.71
C ASP A 240 22.60 -4.59 -8.00
N ASP A 241 22.02 -5.39 -8.89
CA ASP A 241 22.67 -6.60 -9.41
C ASP A 241 23.20 -6.28 -10.80
N VAL A 242 24.53 -6.14 -10.88
CA VAL A 242 25.27 -5.89 -12.10
C VAL A 242 26.03 -7.15 -12.43
N ASN A 243 25.51 -7.93 -13.38
CA ASN A 243 26.12 -9.18 -13.84
C ASN A 243 26.45 -10.16 -12.70
N PHE A 244 25.47 -10.45 -11.84
CA PHE A 244 25.58 -11.39 -10.70
C PHE A 244 26.42 -10.88 -9.53
N ILE A 245 26.86 -9.63 -9.55
CA ILE A 245 27.54 -8.96 -8.44
C ILE A 245 26.60 -7.92 -7.83
N ARG A 246 26.45 -7.99 -6.50
CA ARG A 246 25.67 -7.00 -5.74
C ARG A 246 26.56 -5.82 -5.41
N VAL A 247 26.21 -4.65 -5.95
CA VAL A 247 26.93 -3.40 -5.69
C VAL A 247 26.02 -2.42 -4.96
N PRO A 248 26.53 -1.62 -4.00
CA PRO A 248 25.74 -0.56 -3.37
C PRO A 248 25.14 0.37 -4.43
N LYS A 249 23.84 0.64 -4.33
CA LYS A 249 23.14 1.49 -5.28
C LYS A 249 23.60 2.94 -5.13
N MET A 250 23.87 3.58 -6.26
CA MET A 250 24.39 4.94 -6.33
C MET A 250 23.33 5.85 -6.92
N ASP A 251 23.14 7.02 -6.30
CA ASP A 251 22.12 7.98 -6.71
C ASP A 251 22.71 9.38 -6.84
N ARG A 252 22.62 9.95 -8.04
CA ARG A 252 23.05 11.32 -8.36
C ARG A 252 21.90 12.22 -8.79
N CYS A 253 20.64 11.80 -8.63
CA CYS A 253 19.47 12.55 -9.11
C CYS A 253 19.37 13.95 -8.49
N GLN A 254 19.78 14.11 -7.23
CA GLN A 254 19.83 15.41 -6.55
C GLN A 254 20.86 16.38 -7.15
N THR A 255 21.68 15.96 -8.11
CA THR A 255 22.54 16.87 -8.88
C THR A 255 21.71 17.85 -9.71
N CYS A 256 20.57 17.41 -10.24
CA CYS A 256 19.64 18.26 -10.98
C CYS A 256 18.36 18.56 -10.17
N HIS A 257 17.86 17.58 -9.42
CA HIS A 257 16.65 17.69 -8.59
C HIS A 257 16.95 18.21 -7.18
N LEU A 258 17.60 19.37 -7.08
CA LEU A 258 18.15 19.92 -5.83
C LEU A 258 17.11 20.23 -4.73
N ALA A 259 15.85 20.41 -5.11
CA ALA A 259 14.75 20.74 -4.19
C ALA A 259 13.82 19.55 -3.87
N ILE A 260 14.12 18.35 -4.37
CA ILE A 260 13.19 17.21 -4.29
C ILE A 260 12.83 16.83 -2.84
N ASP A 261 13.75 17.01 -1.90
CA ASP A 261 13.61 16.73 -0.47
C ASP A 261 13.28 17.97 0.37
N ARG A 262 13.05 19.14 -0.26
CA ARG A 262 12.88 20.43 0.41
C ARG A 262 11.44 20.94 0.27
N LYS A 263 10.87 21.48 1.35
CA LYS A 263 9.58 22.19 1.30
C LYS A 263 9.72 23.56 0.65
N GLY A 264 8.63 24.06 0.07
CA GLY A 264 8.52 25.41 -0.50
C GLY A 264 8.80 25.49 -2.00
N TYR A 265 9.06 24.36 -2.66
CA TYR A 265 9.26 24.28 -4.10
C TYR A 265 8.14 23.51 -4.83
N GLU A 266 7.01 23.24 -4.19
CA GLU A 266 5.94 22.37 -4.69
C GLU A 266 5.26 22.89 -5.97
N LYS A 267 5.38 24.19 -6.26
CA LYS A 267 4.74 24.86 -7.40
C LYS A 267 5.67 25.07 -8.60
N TYR A 268 6.95 24.72 -8.47
CA TYR A 268 7.94 24.94 -9.52
C TYR A 268 7.96 23.75 -10.49
N PRO A 269 8.30 23.96 -11.77
CA PRO A 269 8.41 22.86 -12.72
C PRO A 269 9.62 21.97 -12.42
N GLN A 270 9.59 20.74 -12.94
CA GLN A 270 10.77 19.88 -12.97
C GLN A 270 11.95 20.60 -13.67
N PRO A 271 13.19 20.45 -13.18
CA PRO A 271 13.62 19.57 -12.09
C PRO A 271 13.55 20.18 -10.68
N PHE A 272 13.00 21.38 -10.51
CA PHE A 272 13.07 22.14 -9.25
C PHE A 272 11.88 21.92 -8.31
N THR A 273 10.96 21.02 -8.64
CA THR A 273 9.82 20.72 -7.77
C THR A 273 10.19 19.87 -6.57
N THR A 274 9.49 20.09 -5.46
CA THR A 274 9.48 19.21 -4.29
C THR A 274 8.77 17.89 -4.60
N HIS A 275 9.15 16.81 -3.90
CA HIS A 275 8.44 15.54 -3.95
C HIS A 275 6.98 15.69 -3.46
N PRO A 276 5.97 15.16 -4.17
CA PRO A 276 4.56 15.36 -3.82
C PRO A 276 4.17 14.89 -2.40
N ASN A 277 4.88 13.89 -1.86
CA ASN A 277 4.62 13.35 -0.53
C ASN A 277 5.93 13.26 0.29
N LEU A 278 6.42 14.40 0.76
CA LEU A 278 7.63 14.48 1.61
C LEU A 278 7.49 13.79 2.97
N GLY A 279 6.26 13.63 3.47
CA GLY A 279 6.00 12.99 4.75
C GLY A 279 6.32 11.49 4.70
N MET A 280 6.02 10.86 3.57
CA MET A 280 6.27 9.42 3.36
C MET A 280 7.61 9.12 2.68
N TYR A 281 8.14 10.05 1.87
CA TYR A 281 9.34 9.85 1.07
C TYR A 281 10.31 11.03 1.14
N LEU A 282 11.61 10.73 1.11
CA LEU A 282 12.75 11.63 1.00
C LEU A 282 12.96 12.61 2.17
N GLY A 283 11.91 12.99 2.90
CA GLY A 283 12.02 13.82 4.10
C GLY A 283 12.84 13.15 5.21
N GLY A 284 13.56 13.94 6.02
CA GLY A 284 14.45 13.42 7.05
C GLY A 284 13.78 12.62 8.18
N SER A 285 12.49 12.84 8.42
CA SER A 285 11.65 12.06 9.34
C SER A 285 10.71 11.08 8.64
N SER A 286 10.84 10.96 7.31
CA SER A 286 9.98 10.05 6.55
C SER A 286 10.39 8.59 6.80
N PRO A 287 9.48 7.62 6.61
CA PRO A 287 9.84 6.20 6.60
C PRO A 287 10.86 5.84 5.51
N HIS A 288 10.99 6.65 4.46
CA HIS A 288 11.91 6.44 3.33
C HIS A 288 12.82 7.66 3.10
N PRO A 289 13.75 7.97 4.03
CA PRO A 289 14.57 9.16 3.92
C PRO A 289 15.57 9.04 2.76
N VAL A 290 15.91 10.17 2.15
CA VAL A 290 16.69 10.24 0.90
C VAL A 290 18.08 9.61 1.01
N ASP A 291 18.70 9.68 2.19
CA ASP A 291 20.03 9.13 2.47
C ASP A 291 20.04 7.59 2.57
N ARG A 292 18.88 6.95 2.73
CA ARG A 292 18.74 5.49 2.83
C ARG A 292 18.10 4.86 1.61
N VAL A 293 17.18 5.57 0.96
CA VAL A 293 16.38 5.05 -0.16
C VAL A 293 16.75 5.69 -1.49
N GLY A 294 17.19 6.95 -1.53
CA GLY A 294 17.46 7.65 -2.78
C GLY A 294 16.22 7.76 -3.70
N CYS A 295 16.43 8.17 -4.94
CA CYS A 295 15.40 8.34 -5.96
C CYS A 295 15.26 7.07 -6.84
N THR A 296 16.38 6.50 -7.25
CA THR A 296 16.48 5.37 -8.19
C THR A 296 15.98 4.04 -7.61
N VAL A 297 15.77 3.93 -6.29
CA VAL A 297 15.11 2.76 -5.71
C VAL A 297 13.66 2.67 -6.16
N CYS A 298 12.95 3.80 -6.16
CA CYS A 298 11.55 3.87 -6.58
C CYS A 298 11.42 4.04 -8.09
N HIS A 299 12.26 4.90 -8.68
CA HIS A 299 12.15 5.30 -10.07
C HIS A 299 12.91 4.42 -11.05
N GLU A 300 13.86 3.59 -10.61
CA GLU A 300 14.89 2.98 -11.49
C GLU A 300 15.69 4.05 -12.25
N GLY A 301 16.35 3.66 -13.35
CA GLY A 301 17.22 4.51 -14.13
C GLY A 301 18.70 4.30 -13.82
N MET A 302 19.54 5.12 -14.44
CA MET A 302 21.00 5.04 -14.31
C MET A 302 21.48 6.08 -13.30
N GLY A 303 21.42 5.76 -12.01
CA GLY A 303 21.68 6.70 -10.91
C GLY A 303 23.09 7.29 -10.87
N GLN A 304 24.05 6.69 -11.56
CA GLN A 304 25.41 7.18 -11.72
C GLN A 304 25.56 8.25 -12.81
N SER A 305 24.57 8.42 -13.69
CA SER A 305 24.60 9.44 -14.73
C SER A 305 24.21 10.82 -14.20
N VAL A 306 24.69 11.86 -14.87
CA VAL A 306 24.37 13.28 -14.62
C VAL A 306 23.90 14.00 -15.88
N SER A 307 23.68 13.27 -16.99
CA SER A 307 23.07 13.80 -18.21
C SER A 307 21.59 13.42 -18.26
N PHE A 308 20.77 14.24 -18.90
CA PHE A 308 19.34 13.95 -19.05
C PHE A 308 19.09 12.63 -19.79
N ARG A 309 19.80 12.40 -20.90
CA ARG A 309 19.65 11.20 -21.74
C ARG A 309 20.13 9.94 -21.02
N ASP A 310 21.36 9.93 -20.50
CA ASP A 310 21.98 8.69 -20.03
C ASP A 310 21.49 8.31 -18.62
N ALA A 311 20.87 9.22 -17.86
CA ALA A 311 20.13 8.87 -16.64
C ALA A 311 18.90 7.97 -16.89
N ALA A 312 18.57 7.72 -18.16
CA ALA A 312 17.51 6.84 -18.62
C ALA A 312 16.11 7.30 -18.21
N HIS A 313 15.86 8.62 -18.22
CA HIS A 313 14.52 9.18 -18.00
C HIS A 313 13.50 8.55 -18.94
N ALA A 314 12.31 8.24 -18.42
CA ALA A 314 11.22 7.70 -19.22
C ALA A 314 10.11 8.75 -19.43
N PRO A 315 9.69 8.99 -20.69
CA PRO A 315 8.57 9.87 -20.95
C PRO A 315 7.27 9.24 -20.44
N ALA A 316 6.37 10.07 -19.95
CA ALA A 316 5.07 9.65 -19.45
C ALA A 316 4.10 9.24 -20.57
N ASN A 317 4.29 9.74 -21.79
CA ASN A 317 3.46 9.45 -22.95
C ASN A 317 4.20 9.75 -24.27
N ALA A 318 3.60 9.35 -25.40
CA ALA A 318 4.16 9.53 -26.74
C ALA A 318 4.40 11.01 -27.12
N LYS A 319 3.54 11.93 -26.66
CA LYS A 319 3.72 13.36 -26.92
C LYS A 319 4.97 13.90 -26.22
N GLN A 320 5.14 13.56 -24.94
CA GLN A 320 6.34 13.95 -24.19
C GLN A 320 7.59 13.31 -24.76
N GLN A 321 7.49 12.07 -25.25
CA GLN A 321 8.59 11.42 -25.96
C GLN A 321 9.04 12.24 -27.18
N GLU A 322 8.10 12.61 -28.07
CA GLU A 322 8.42 13.42 -29.25
C GLU A 322 9.03 14.79 -28.89
N GLU A 323 8.50 15.43 -27.83
CA GLU A 323 9.06 16.67 -27.30
C GLU A 323 10.50 16.48 -26.80
N TRP A 324 10.79 15.37 -26.13
CA TRP A 324 12.11 15.06 -25.58
C TRP A 324 13.12 14.65 -26.66
N GLU A 325 12.70 13.91 -27.68
CA GLU A 325 13.50 13.60 -28.86
C GLU A 325 13.97 14.89 -29.56
N LYS A 326 13.06 15.87 -29.71
CA LYS A 326 13.36 17.17 -30.34
C LYS A 326 14.23 18.08 -29.45
N LYS A 327 13.92 18.18 -28.16
CA LYS A 327 14.52 19.18 -27.27
C LYS A 327 15.80 18.71 -26.59
N PHE A 328 15.87 17.42 -26.25
CA PHE A 328 16.94 16.84 -25.44
C PHE A 328 17.70 15.72 -26.16
N HIS A 329 17.41 15.50 -27.45
CA HIS A 329 17.96 14.36 -28.22
C HIS A 329 17.79 13.04 -27.46
N TRP A 330 16.62 12.89 -26.84
CA TRP A 330 16.31 11.72 -26.04
C TRP A 330 16.19 10.48 -26.93
N GLU A 331 16.74 9.37 -26.46
CA GLU A 331 16.53 8.04 -27.01
C GLU A 331 16.46 7.06 -25.84
N GLN A 332 15.74 5.95 -26.02
CA GLN A 332 15.70 4.93 -25.00
C GLN A 332 17.09 4.25 -24.89
N PRO A 333 17.72 4.22 -23.69
CA PRO A 333 19.03 3.58 -23.55
C PRO A 333 18.93 2.07 -23.81
N HIS A 334 19.57 1.60 -24.88
CA HIS A 334 19.56 0.19 -25.25
C HIS A 334 20.67 -0.63 -24.56
N LEU A 335 21.66 0.04 -23.95
CA LEU A 335 22.77 -0.59 -23.21
C LEU A 335 22.53 -0.63 -21.69
N TRP A 336 21.39 -0.13 -21.21
CA TRP A 336 21.06 -0.10 -19.80
C TRP A 336 19.81 -0.94 -19.52
N ASP A 337 19.97 -1.98 -18.70
CA ASP A 337 18.93 -2.99 -18.45
C ASP A 337 17.75 -2.50 -17.61
N TYR A 338 17.94 -1.40 -16.86
CA TYR A 338 16.99 -0.87 -15.89
C TYR A 338 16.66 0.61 -16.17
N PRO A 339 16.07 0.94 -17.33
CA PRO A 339 15.64 2.30 -17.60
C PRO A 339 14.64 2.76 -16.54
N MET A 340 14.52 4.07 -16.35
CA MET A 340 13.60 4.64 -15.37
C MET A 340 12.17 4.17 -15.67
N LEU A 341 11.41 3.85 -14.63
CA LEU A 341 10.00 3.55 -14.74
C LEU A 341 9.25 4.83 -15.07
N GLN A 342 8.25 4.71 -15.94
CA GLN A 342 7.27 5.78 -16.12
C GLN A 342 6.61 6.09 -14.77
N THR A 343 6.20 7.34 -14.56
CA THR A 343 5.61 7.79 -13.29
C THR A 343 4.37 6.97 -12.90
N SER A 344 3.64 6.40 -13.85
CA SER A 344 2.52 5.46 -13.61
C SER A 344 2.94 4.15 -12.93
N MET A 345 4.20 3.73 -13.07
CA MET A 345 4.71 2.43 -12.65
C MET A 345 5.69 2.47 -11.47
N THR A 346 6.03 3.65 -10.94
CA THR A 346 7.04 3.78 -9.86
C THR A 346 6.67 2.98 -8.61
N GLU A 347 5.38 2.83 -8.31
CA GLU A 347 4.90 2.03 -7.18
C GLU A 347 5.22 0.52 -7.32
N ALA A 348 5.50 0.02 -8.53
CA ALA A 348 5.97 -1.35 -8.72
C ALA A 348 7.25 -1.65 -7.90
N SER A 349 8.11 -0.63 -7.73
CA SER A 349 9.33 -0.73 -6.94
C SER A 349 9.09 -0.90 -5.43
N CYS A 350 7.89 -0.62 -4.91
CA CYS A 350 7.57 -0.86 -3.51
C CYS A 350 7.74 -2.33 -3.12
N ALA A 351 7.48 -3.25 -4.07
CA ALA A 351 7.63 -4.69 -3.88
C ALA A 351 9.08 -5.16 -3.67
N LYS A 352 10.08 -4.29 -3.92
CA LYS A 352 11.50 -4.58 -3.60
C LYS A 352 11.69 -4.88 -2.12
N CYS A 353 10.98 -4.15 -1.25
CA CYS A 353 11.08 -4.26 0.21
C CYS A 353 9.75 -4.70 0.87
N HIS A 354 8.60 -4.33 0.31
CA HIS A 354 7.27 -4.70 0.84
C HIS A 354 6.76 -6.02 0.25
N LYS A 355 7.47 -7.10 0.55
CA LYS A 355 7.20 -8.41 -0.06
C LYS A 355 5.92 -9.08 0.44
N GLN A 356 5.27 -9.80 -0.47
CA GLN A 356 4.08 -10.63 -0.22
C GLN A 356 2.90 -9.85 0.41
N GLN A 357 2.87 -8.52 0.23
CA GLN A 357 1.74 -7.69 0.60
C GLN A 357 0.89 -7.46 -0.64
N VAL A 358 -0.38 -7.85 -0.59
CA VAL A 358 -1.36 -7.61 -1.67
C VAL A 358 -2.04 -6.24 -1.55
N TYR A 359 -1.77 -5.53 -0.45
CA TYR A 359 -2.19 -4.15 -0.21
C TYR A 359 -1.12 -3.42 0.59
N LEU A 360 -0.70 -2.26 0.10
CA LEU A 360 0.30 -1.41 0.71
C LEU A 360 -0.24 0.03 0.82
N PRO A 361 -0.45 0.56 2.05
CA PRO A 361 -0.88 1.94 2.23
C PRO A 361 0.00 2.92 1.44
N ASP A 362 -0.64 3.94 0.88
CA ASP A 362 -0.02 4.97 0.04
C ASP A 362 0.56 4.46 -1.31
N ALA A 363 0.19 3.24 -1.76
CA ALA A 363 0.52 2.70 -3.08
C ALA A 363 -0.73 2.27 -3.90
N PRO A 364 -1.67 3.19 -4.18
CA PRO A 364 -2.96 2.87 -4.77
C PRO A 364 -2.89 2.25 -6.18
N ARG A 365 -1.84 2.54 -6.97
CA ARG A 365 -1.65 1.95 -8.30
C ARG A 365 -1.16 0.51 -8.20
N LEU A 366 -0.25 0.22 -7.27
CA LEU A 366 0.17 -1.16 -6.99
C LEU A 366 -0.99 -1.98 -6.43
N ASP A 367 -1.80 -1.41 -5.55
CA ASP A 367 -2.95 -2.09 -4.98
C ASP A 367 -4.01 -2.41 -6.04
N ALA A 368 -4.31 -1.47 -6.93
CA ALA A 368 -5.18 -1.69 -8.08
C ALA A 368 -4.61 -2.76 -9.02
N ALA A 369 -3.29 -2.72 -9.27
CA ALA A 369 -2.58 -3.71 -10.07
C ALA A 369 -2.72 -5.14 -9.52
N TYR A 370 -2.50 -5.33 -8.22
CA TYR A 370 -2.68 -6.63 -7.58
C TYR A 370 -4.14 -7.07 -7.53
N ALA A 371 -5.08 -6.16 -7.30
CA ALA A 371 -6.50 -6.48 -7.38
C ALA A 371 -6.88 -7.01 -8.77
N THR A 372 -6.45 -6.34 -9.84
CA THR A 372 -6.70 -6.74 -11.23
C THR A 372 -5.98 -8.06 -11.58
N TYR A 373 -4.73 -8.24 -11.14
CA TYR A 373 -3.99 -9.51 -11.29
C TYR A 373 -4.72 -10.69 -10.64
N GLU A 374 -5.23 -10.51 -9.41
CA GLU A 374 -6.03 -11.53 -8.73
C GLU A 374 -7.39 -11.76 -9.40
N ARG A 375 -8.08 -10.70 -9.85
CA ARG A 375 -9.41 -10.84 -10.49
C ARG A 375 -9.34 -11.54 -11.83
N ALA A 376 -8.31 -11.23 -12.64
CA ALA A 376 -8.03 -11.94 -13.88
C ALA A 376 -7.58 -13.39 -13.64
N GLY A 377 -7.18 -13.74 -12.41
CA GLY A 377 -6.78 -15.09 -12.07
C GLY A 377 -5.42 -15.48 -12.66
N CYS A 378 -4.54 -14.52 -12.94
CA CYS A 378 -3.24 -14.76 -13.56
C CYS A 378 -2.41 -15.80 -12.77
N TYR A 379 -2.48 -15.73 -11.43
CA TYR A 379 -1.82 -16.66 -10.51
C TYR A 379 -2.25 -18.13 -10.66
N ALA A 380 -3.42 -18.39 -11.23
CA ALA A 380 -3.94 -19.75 -11.38
C ALA A 380 -3.18 -20.54 -12.46
N CYS A 381 -2.76 -19.84 -13.51
CA CYS A 381 -1.92 -20.40 -14.57
C CYS A 381 -0.44 -20.15 -14.28
N HIS A 382 -0.09 -18.94 -13.84
CA HIS A 382 1.27 -18.50 -13.62
C HIS A 382 1.67 -18.60 -12.16
N LYS A 383 2.67 -19.42 -11.85
CA LYS A 383 3.26 -19.40 -10.52
C LYS A 383 3.82 -18.00 -10.24
N THR A 384 3.46 -17.42 -9.10
CA THR A 384 3.86 -16.05 -8.73
C THR A 384 4.01 -15.97 -7.22
N ARG A 385 5.22 -15.66 -6.75
CA ARG A 385 5.52 -15.53 -5.31
C ARG A 385 4.56 -14.51 -4.65
N GLY A 386 3.89 -14.93 -3.58
CA GLY A 386 2.91 -14.10 -2.84
C GLY A 386 1.46 -14.28 -3.32
N PHE A 387 1.26 -14.93 -4.47
CA PHE A 387 -0.04 -15.32 -5.02
C PHE A 387 -0.15 -16.85 -5.22
N ASP A 388 0.79 -17.62 -4.68
CA ASP A 388 0.94 -19.06 -4.88
C ASP A 388 0.45 -19.91 -3.69
N THR A 389 0.04 -19.29 -2.59
CA THR A 389 -0.36 -19.98 -1.35
C THR A 389 -1.84 -19.74 -1.00
N ASN A 390 -2.57 -20.83 -0.74
CA ASN A 390 -3.96 -20.83 -0.25
C ASN A 390 -4.94 -19.95 -1.05
N MET A 391 -4.74 -19.84 -2.36
CA MET A 391 -5.62 -19.10 -3.26
C MET A 391 -6.78 -19.98 -3.74
N ARG A 392 -8.01 -19.45 -3.69
CA ARG A 392 -9.16 -20.09 -4.36
C ARG A 392 -8.95 -20.01 -5.87
N LYS A 393 -9.34 -21.05 -6.60
CA LYS A 393 -9.43 -20.95 -8.07
C LYS A 393 -10.43 -19.85 -8.47
N PRO A 394 -10.11 -19.01 -9.48
CA PRO A 394 -10.96 -17.88 -9.85
C PRO A 394 -12.32 -18.30 -10.43
N GLY A 395 -12.36 -19.38 -11.21
CA GLY A 395 -13.57 -19.90 -11.85
C GLY A 395 -14.54 -20.59 -10.89
N PRO A 396 -15.80 -20.81 -11.32
CA PRO A 396 -16.75 -21.66 -10.61
C PRO A 396 -16.38 -23.14 -10.68
N ILE A 397 -16.89 -23.92 -9.73
CA ILE A 397 -16.83 -25.39 -9.79
C ILE A 397 -17.62 -25.89 -11.01
N LEU A 398 -17.06 -26.87 -11.73
CA LEU A 398 -17.69 -27.51 -12.88
C LEU A 398 -18.02 -28.99 -12.62
N THR A 399 -17.77 -29.48 -11.40
CA THR A 399 -18.05 -30.86 -11.00
C THR A 399 -19.53 -31.22 -10.98
N LYS A 400 -20.46 -30.25 -11.03
CA LYS A 400 -21.92 -30.41 -10.99
C LYS A 400 -22.62 -29.65 -12.14
N ILE A 401 -21.94 -29.55 -13.28
CA ILE A 401 -22.31 -28.62 -14.36
C ILE A 401 -23.72 -28.88 -14.94
N ASP A 402 -24.13 -30.14 -15.01
CA ASP A 402 -25.43 -30.60 -15.53
C ASP A 402 -26.63 -30.06 -14.75
N SER A 403 -26.48 -29.81 -13.45
CA SER A 403 -27.53 -29.23 -12.61
C SER A 403 -27.76 -27.73 -12.84
N LYS A 404 -26.90 -27.08 -13.64
CA LYS A 404 -26.89 -25.63 -13.82
C LYS A 404 -27.00 -25.19 -15.27
N LEU A 405 -26.28 -25.85 -16.18
CA LEU A 405 -26.03 -25.39 -17.55
C LEU A 405 -26.47 -26.44 -18.56
N THR A 406 -26.78 -26.00 -19.79
CA THR A 406 -27.00 -26.88 -20.94
C THR A 406 -25.73 -26.97 -21.80
N PRO A 407 -25.52 -28.09 -22.54
CA PRO A 407 -24.36 -28.21 -23.43
C PRO A 407 -24.21 -27.06 -24.41
N ASP A 408 -25.30 -26.66 -25.08
CA ASP A 408 -25.29 -25.58 -26.08
C ASP A 408 -24.90 -24.23 -25.46
N TRP A 409 -25.40 -23.93 -24.26
CA TRP A 409 -25.00 -22.71 -23.56
C TRP A 409 -23.51 -22.71 -23.26
N VAL A 410 -22.94 -23.85 -22.82
CA VAL A 410 -21.50 -23.94 -22.53
C VAL A 410 -20.67 -23.77 -23.80
N LYS A 411 -21.06 -24.37 -24.93
CA LYS A 411 -20.37 -24.19 -26.22
C LYS A 411 -20.29 -22.71 -26.61
N THR A 412 -21.41 -22.01 -26.55
CA THR A 412 -21.48 -20.56 -26.80
C THR A 412 -20.64 -19.76 -25.82
N TRP A 413 -20.72 -20.08 -24.52
CA TRP A 413 -19.99 -19.38 -23.47
C TRP A 413 -18.48 -19.46 -23.67
N ILE A 414 -17.93 -20.66 -23.92
CA ILE A 414 -16.48 -20.84 -24.03
C ILE A 414 -15.92 -20.30 -25.36
N ARG A 415 -16.76 -20.20 -26.41
CA ARG A 415 -16.39 -19.65 -27.72
C ARG A 415 -15.99 -18.17 -27.63
N ASN A 416 -16.84 -17.35 -27.04
CA ASN A 416 -16.59 -15.92 -26.80
C ASN A 416 -17.33 -15.42 -25.55
N PRO A 417 -16.73 -15.53 -24.35
CA PRO A 417 -17.40 -15.16 -23.10
C PRO A 417 -17.88 -13.71 -23.04
N ARG A 418 -17.11 -12.77 -23.61
CA ARG A 418 -17.44 -11.33 -23.59
C ARG A 418 -18.61 -10.98 -24.50
N ALA A 419 -18.85 -11.74 -25.57
CA ALA A 419 -20.07 -11.59 -26.38
C ALA A 419 -21.34 -11.96 -25.60
N VAL A 420 -21.21 -12.83 -24.59
CA VAL A 420 -22.33 -13.22 -23.71
C VAL A 420 -22.47 -12.30 -22.50
N LYS A 421 -21.34 -11.94 -21.85
CA LYS A 421 -21.26 -11.07 -20.66
C LYS A 421 -20.07 -10.09 -20.80
N PRO A 422 -20.30 -8.81 -21.14
CA PRO A 422 -19.23 -7.86 -21.48
C PRO A 422 -18.15 -7.63 -20.40
N THR A 423 -18.51 -7.76 -19.12
CA THR A 423 -17.66 -7.50 -17.95
C THR A 423 -17.05 -8.77 -17.34
N THR A 424 -17.21 -9.94 -17.97
CA THR A 424 -16.67 -11.20 -17.43
C THR A 424 -15.14 -11.23 -17.39
N TRP A 425 -14.59 -11.97 -16.43
CA TRP A 425 -13.16 -12.31 -16.34
C TRP A 425 -12.80 -13.64 -17.04
N MET A 426 -13.79 -14.40 -17.54
CA MET A 426 -13.51 -15.60 -18.32
C MET A 426 -12.87 -15.22 -19.65
N PRO A 427 -11.66 -15.70 -19.97
CA PRO A 427 -10.98 -15.30 -21.19
C PRO A 427 -11.38 -16.18 -22.38
N ARG A 428 -11.04 -15.71 -23.57
CA ARG A 428 -11.32 -16.34 -24.86
C ARG A 428 -10.13 -17.16 -25.35
N PHE A 429 -10.33 -18.45 -25.61
CA PHE A 429 -9.28 -19.37 -26.07
C PHE A 429 -9.29 -19.62 -27.58
N TRP A 430 -10.46 -19.51 -28.21
CA TRP A 430 -10.65 -19.78 -29.64
C TRP A 430 -10.84 -18.49 -30.44
N TYR A 431 -10.62 -18.58 -31.75
CA TYR A 431 -10.74 -17.46 -32.68
C TYR A 431 -9.82 -16.28 -32.36
N ASN A 432 -8.66 -16.53 -31.74
CA ASN A 432 -7.60 -15.57 -31.49
C ASN A 432 -6.71 -15.39 -32.74
N SER A 433 -5.73 -14.50 -32.65
CA SER A 433 -4.80 -14.14 -33.73
C SER A 433 -4.06 -15.32 -34.37
N ASN A 434 -3.84 -16.41 -33.64
CA ASN A 434 -3.14 -17.60 -34.15
C ASN A 434 -4.04 -18.81 -34.47
N ASN A 435 -5.35 -18.73 -34.21
CA ASN A 435 -6.30 -19.84 -34.43
C ASN A 435 -7.65 -19.38 -34.98
N SER A 436 -7.64 -18.49 -35.98
CA SER A 436 -8.83 -17.94 -36.62
C SER A 436 -8.90 -18.15 -38.14
N SER A 437 -7.95 -18.89 -38.72
CA SER A 437 -8.01 -19.29 -40.14
C SER A 437 -9.20 -20.22 -40.42
N ALA A 438 -9.52 -20.43 -41.71
CA ALA A 438 -10.60 -21.33 -42.11
C ALA A 438 -10.37 -22.77 -41.63
N GLU A 439 -9.12 -23.23 -41.62
CA GLU A 439 -8.73 -24.55 -41.11
C GLU A 439 -8.86 -24.61 -39.58
N ASP A 440 -8.52 -23.52 -38.88
CA ASP A 440 -8.64 -23.46 -37.44
C ASP A 440 -10.11 -23.44 -36.99
N THR A 441 -11.06 -22.90 -37.77
CA THR A 441 -12.48 -22.81 -37.34
C THR A 441 -13.08 -24.19 -37.09
N VAL A 442 -12.80 -25.18 -37.94
CA VAL A 442 -13.29 -26.56 -37.75
C VAL A 442 -12.66 -27.19 -36.52
N ARG A 443 -11.33 -27.05 -36.34
CA ARG A 443 -10.63 -27.56 -35.16
C ARG A 443 -11.17 -26.94 -33.87
N ASN A 444 -11.37 -25.63 -33.86
CA ASN A 444 -11.89 -24.89 -32.69
C ASN A 444 -13.23 -25.48 -32.25
N GLU A 445 -14.16 -25.71 -33.17
CA GLU A 445 -15.48 -26.26 -32.86
C GLU A 445 -15.42 -27.73 -32.41
N VAL A 446 -14.54 -28.53 -33.02
CA VAL A 446 -14.28 -29.92 -32.58
C VAL A 446 -13.74 -29.95 -31.14
N GLU A 447 -12.79 -29.07 -30.79
CA GLU A 447 -12.26 -28.96 -29.44
C GLU A 447 -13.31 -28.46 -28.43
N ILE A 448 -14.11 -27.45 -28.80
CA ILE A 448 -15.22 -26.94 -27.98
C ILE A 448 -16.22 -28.05 -27.67
N ASP A 449 -16.66 -28.78 -28.69
CA ASP A 449 -17.60 -29.89 -28.54
C ASP A 449 -17.03 -30.98 -27.64
N ALA A 450 -15.76 -31.33 -27.83
CA ALA A 450 -15.08 -32.35 -27.03
C ALA A 450 -14.97 -31.97 -25.55
N ILE A 451 -14.59 -30.72 -25.26
CA ILE A 451 -14.52 -30.20 -23.88
C ILE A 451 -15.90 -30.29 -23.22
N VAL A 452 -16.94 -29.83 -23.91
CA VAL A 452 -18.32 -29.86 -23.36
C VAL A 452 -18.75 -31.30 -23.10
N THR A 453 -18.54 -32.23 -24.03
CA THR A 453 -18.84 -33.65 -23.83
C THR A 453 -18.13 -34.20 -22.60
N TYR A 454 -16.82 -33.92 -22.42
CA TYR A 454 -16.09 -34.39 -21.25
C TYR A 454 -16.65 -33.83 -19.94
N LEU A 455 -16.98 -32.54 -19.89
CA LEU A 455 -17.52 -31.90 -18.68
C LEU A 455 -18.86 -32.51 -18.26
N PHE A 456 -19.78 -32.73 -19.21
CA PHE A 456 -21.09 -33.31 -18.92
C PHE A 456 -21.01 -34.81 -18.59
N ALA A 457 -20.17 -35.56 -19.30
CA ALA A 457 -19.95 -36.98 -19.03
C ALA A 457 -19.36 -37.24 -17.62
N ASN A 458 -18.67 -36.25 -17.05
CA ASN A 458 -18.05 -36.34 -15.72
C ASN A 458 -18.80 -35.55 -14.63
N SER A 459 -20.00 -35.05 -14.91
CA SER A 459 -20.80 -34.31 -13.92
C SER A 459 -21.26 -35.22 -12.79
N GLN A 460 -21.23 -34.68 -11.58
CA GLN A 460 -21.78 -35.30 -10.38
C GLN A 460 -23.23 -34.86 -10.19
N LYS A 461 -24.07 -35.79 -9.73
CA LYS A 461 -25.45 -35.49 -9.38
C LYS A 461 -25.51 -34.44 -8.27
N HIS A 462 -26.46 -33.51 -8.40
CA HIS A 462 -26.75 -32.51 -7.39
C HIS A 462 -28.25 -32.42 -7.14
N GLU A 463 -28.64 -32.38 -5.87
CA GLU A 463 -30.02 -32.16 -5.47
C GLU A 463 -30.20 -30.75 -4.89
N PHE A 464 -31.20 -30.04 -5.41
CA PHE A 464 -31.63 -28.76 -4.87
C PHE A 464 -32.27 -28.95 -3.49
N ALA A 465 -31.92 -28.06 -2.54
CA ALA A 465 -32.53 -28.03 -1.22
C ALA A 465 -34.04 -27.75 -1.30
N VAL A 466 -34.43 -26.85 -2.22
CA VAL A 466 -35.83 -26.54 -2.54
C VAL A 466 -36.08 -26.88 -4.01
N ARG A 467 -36.82 -27.97 -4.24
CA ARG A 467 -37.10 -28.48 -5.61
C ARG A 467 -38.12 -27.63 -6.37
N ASN A 468 -39.17 -27.16 -5.68
CA ASN A 468 -40.26 -26.37 -6.26
C ASN A 468 -40.42 -25.03 -5.51
N PRO A 469 -39.50 -24.06 -5.72
CA PRO A 469 -39.57 -22.78 -5.05
C PRO A 469 -40.75 -21.93 -5.54
N ALA A 470 -41.37 -21.18 -4.62
CA ALA A 470 -42.41 -20.21 -4.96
C ALA A 470 -41.86 -19.10 -5.86
N ARG A 471 -42.71 -18.51 -6.71
CA ARG A 471 -42.37 -17.32 -7.51
C ARG A 471 -42.52 -16.06 -6.66
N GLY A 472 -41.57 -15.14 -6.76
CA GLY A 472 -41.66 -13.82 -6.15
C GLY A 472 -42.00 -12.70 -7.13
N ASP A 473 -41.89 -11.46 -6.67
CA ASP A 473 -42.10 -10.22 -7.43
C ASP A 473 -40.78 -9.63 -7.93
N ALA A 474 -40.70 -9.34 -9.23
CA ALA A 474 -39.48 -8.83 -9.85
C ALA A 474 -39.08 -7.42 -9.38
N LYS A 475 -40.05 -6.53 -9.09
CA LYS A 475 -39.75 -5.16 -8.65
C LYS A 475 -39.17 -5.17 -7.24
N ARG A 476 -39.77 -5.94 -6.33
CA ARG A 476 -39.21 -6.14 -4.98
C ARG A 476 -37.84 -6.83 -5.02
N GLY A 477 -37.63 -7.74 -5.98
CA GLY A 477 -36.35 -8.38 -6.23
C GLY A 477 -35.27 -7.38 -6.65
N GLU A 478 -35.59 -6.49 -7.58
CA GLU A 478 -34.70 -5.42 -8.03
C GLU A 478 -34.32 -4.47 -6.88
N GLU A 479 -35.30 -4.02 -6.10
CA GLU A 479 -35.08 -3.17 -4.92
C GLU A 479 -34.18 -3.85 -3.89
N THR A 480 -34.39 -5.15 -3.66
CA THR A 480 -33.56 -5.95 -2.76
C THR A 480 -32.13 -6.01 -3.26
N VAL A 481 -31.89 -6.32 -4.55
CA VAL A 481 -30.55 -6.36 -5.15
C VAL A 481 -29.82 -5.02 -4.97
N LYS A 482 -30.50 -3.89 -5.20
CA LYS A 482 -29.90 -2.56 -5.10
C LYS A 482 -29.56 -2.13 -3.67
N SER A 483 -30.35 -2.56 -2.67
CA SER A 483 -30.29 -1.99 -1.32
C SER A 483 -29.64 -2.89 -0.27
N ILE A 484 -29.70 -4.22 -0.42
CA ILE A 484 -29.32 -5.15 0.66
C ILE A 484 -27.81 -5.43 0.74
N GLY A 485 -27.08 -5.14 -0.34
CA GLY A 485 -25.62 -5.30 -0.42
C GLY A 485 -25.09 -6.03 -1.66
N CYS A 486 -25.95 -6.56 -2.55
CA CYS A 486 -25.49 -7.33 -3.72
C CYS A 486 -24.52 -6.53 -4.61
N LEU A 487 -24.78 -5.23 -4.79
CA LEU A 487 -23.98 -4.33 -5.63
C LEU A 487 -22.58 -3.99 -5.08
N GLY A 488 -22.25 -4.44 -3.87
CA GLY A 488 -20.88 -4.35 -3.34
C GLY A 488 -19.91 -5.32 -4.02
N CYS A 489 -20.43 -6.40 -4.60
CA CYS A 489 -19.65 -7.41 -5.31
C CYS A 489 -20.16 -7.69 -6.73
N HIS A 490 -21.42 -7.39 -7.04
CA HIS A 490 -22.03 -7.67 -8.32
C HIS A 490 -22.37 -6.39 -9.09
N VAL A 491 -22.44 -6.51 -10.41
CA VAL A 491 -22.82 -5.44 -11.32
C VAL A 491 -24.07 -5.84 -12.09
N VAL A 492 -24.87 -4.83 -12.48
CA VAL A 492 -26.06 -4.99 -13.33
C VAL A 492 -26.05 -3.90 -14.39
N GLY A 493 -25.46 -4.17 -15.56
CA GLY A 493 -25.52 -3.25 -16.71
C GLY A 493 -24.73 -1.94 -16.56
N GLU A 494 -23.67 -1.93 -15.74
CA GLU A 494 -22.96 -0.70 -15.32
C GLU A 494 -21.74 -0.32 -16.18
N GLY A 495 -21.74 -0.62 -17.48
CA GLY A 495 -20.66 -0.19 -18.38
C GLY A 495 -19.43 -1.11 -18.39
N LYS A 496 -18.22 -0.53 -18.49
CA LYS A 496 -16.97 -1.29 -18.67
C LYS A 496 -16.37 -1.74 -17.34
N ARG A 497 -15.68 -2.88 -17.38
CA ARG A 497 -15.02 -3.51 -16.22
C ARG A 497 -14.00 -2.58 -15.52
N SER A 498 -13.21 -1.83 -16.30
CA SER A 498 -12.21 -0.89 -15.79
C SER A 498 -12.82 0.30 -15.05
N GLU A 499 -13.97 0.80 -15.52
CA GLU A 499 -14.69 1.94 -14.91
C GLU A 499 -15.33 1.55 -13.57
N ILE A 500 -15.84 0.32 -13.47
CA ILE A 500 -16.48 -0.20 -12.25
C ILE A 500 -15.44 -0.60 -11.19
N GLY A 501 -14.31 -1.15 -11.63
CA GLY A 501 -13.21 -1.57 -10.79
C GLY A 501 -13.35 -2.98 -10.18
N ALA A 502 -12.20 -3.55 -9.81
CA ALA A 502 -12.04 -4.94 -9.39
C ALA A 502 -12.93 -5.38 -8.21
N ARG A 503 -13.22 -4.49 -7.26
CA ARG A 503 -13.98 -4.79 -6.03
C ARG A 503 -15.47 -5.01 -6.29
N ARG A 504 -16.08 -4.17 -7.13
CA ARG A 504 -17.50 -4.32 -7.52
C ARG A 504 -17.69 -5.36 -8.63
N THR A 505 -16.62 -5.75 -9.32
CA THR A 505 -16.60 -6.92 -10.22
C THR A 505 -16.05 -8.20 -9.56
N PHE A 506 -16.08 -8.26 -8.23
CA PHE A 506 -15.59 -9.42 -7.48
C PHE A 506 -16.48 -10.65 -7.69
N GLY A 507 -17.79 -10.43 -7.68
CA GLY A 507 -18.83 -11.36 -8.08
C GLY A 507 -19.07 -11.31 -9.59
N GLN A 508 -19.66 -12.39 -10.11
CA GLN A 508 -19.97 -12.46 -11.55
C GLN A 508 -21.06 -11.43 -11.92
N PRO A 509 -20.99 -10.85 -13.12
CA PRO A 509 -22.04 -9.97 -13.62
C PRO A 509 -23.41 -10.66 -13.66
N LEU A 510 -24.43 -9.97 -13.17
CA LEU A 510 -25.79 -10.49 -13.06
C LEU A 510 -26.60 -10.30 -14.35
N GLU A 511 -26.22 -9.37 -15.23
CA GLU A 511 -26.85 -9.26 -16.55
C GLU A 511 -26.82 -10.59 -17.30
N ASN A 512 -27.87 -10.94 -18.03
CA ASN A 512 -27.94 -12.18 -18.82
C ASN A 512 -27.84 -13.49 -17.99
N ILE A 513 -28.18 -13.47 -16.68
CA ILE A 513 -28.24 -14.72 -15.88
C ILE A 513 -29.46 -15.57 -16.23
N GLY A 514 -30.55 -14.97 -16.70
CA GLY A 514 -31.78 -15.67 -17.10
C GLY A 514 -31.63 -16.56 -18.34
N ASN A 515 -30.62 -16.32 -19.19
CA ASN A 515 -30.30 -17.22 -20.31
C ASN A 515 -29.36 -18.37 -19.91
N LYS A 516 -28.73 -18.28 -18.73
CA LYS A 516 -27.64 -19.18 -18.30
C LYS A 516 -28.14 -20.43 -17.57
N THR A 517 -29.19 -20.29 -16.78
CA THR A 517 -29.58 -21.33 -15.81
C THR A 517 -31.06 -21.20 -15.45
N THR A 518 -31.57 -22.16 -14.67
CA THR A 518 -32.99 -22.21 -14.29
C THR A 518 -33.28 -21.33 -13.08
N TYR A 519 -34.56 -21.00 -12.89
CA TYR A 519 -35.00 -20.28 -11.69
C TYR A 519 -34.69 -21.06 -10.41
N GLU A 520 -34.90 -22.37 -10.43
CA GLU A 520 -34.69 -23.26 -9.28
C GLU A 520 -33.23 -23.19 -8.83
N TRP A 521 -32.30 -23.17 -9.80
CA TRP A 521 -30.88 -22.98 -9.50
C TRP A 521 -30.61 -21.61 -8.89
N ILE A 522 -31.15 -20.53 -9.47
CA ILE A 522 -30.96 -19.16 -8.95
C ILE A 522 -31.50 -19.03 -7.53
N TYR A 523 -32.70 -19.52 -7.26
CA TYR A 523 -33.32 -19.50 -5.93
C TYR A 523 -32.42 -20.19 -4.90
N ASN A 524 -32.00 -21.43 -5.18
CA ASN A 524 -31.16 -22.19 -4.25
C ASN A 524 -29.78 -21.55 -4.05
N TRP A 525 -29.18 -20.99 -5.10
CA TRP A 525 -27.89 -20.30 -5.01
C TRP A 525 -27.96 -19.01 -4.18
N VAL A 526 -29.03 -18.22 -4.35
CA VAL A 526 -29.23 -16.98 -3.57
C VAL A 526 -29.56 -17.29 -2.11
N ARG A 527 -30.30 -18.38 -1.85
CA ARG A 527 -30.66 -18.84 -0.51
C ARG A 527 -29.45 -19.36 0.28
N ASP A 528 -28.73 -20.31 -0.30
CA ASP A 528 -27.55 -20.93 0.31
C ASP A 528 -26.51 -21.33 -0.75
N PRO A 529 -25.56 -20.43 -1.10
CA PRO A 529 -24.57 -20.71 -2.12
C PRO A 529 -23.58 -21.83 -1.71
N LYS A 530 -23.42 -22.10 -0.40
CA LYS A 530 -22.50 -23.14 0.10
C LYS A 530 -23.03 -24.55 -0.13
N HIS A 531 -24.36 -24.72 -0.22
CA HIS A 531 -24.99 -25.99 -0.60
C HIS A 531 -24.52 -26.48 -1.99
N TYR A 532 -24.37 -25.56 -2.93
CA TYR A 532 -23.83 -25.88 -4.26
C TYR A 532 -22.30 -25.95 -4.25
N SER A 533 -21.64 -24.91 -3.73
CA SER A 533 -20.18 -24.73 -3.74
C SER A 533 -19.63 -24.40 -2.34
N PRO A 534 -19.13 -25.39 -1.58
CA PRO A 534 -18.66 -25.19 -0.20
C PRO A 534 -17.56 -24.12 -0.04
N SER A 535 -16.69 -23.97 -1.04
CA SER A 535 -15.58 -23.01 -1.07
C SER A 535 -15.94 -21.63 -1.65
N THR A 536 -17.23 -21.37 -1.93
CA THR A 536 -17.67 -20.10 -2.53
C THR A 536 -17.35 -18.91 -1.63
N TYR A 537 -17.01 -17.78 -2.26
CA TYR A 537 -16.86 -16.49 -1.58
C TYR A 537 -18.16 -15.70 -1.53
N MET A 538 -19.22 -16.11 -2.24
CA MET A 538 -20.53 -15.48 -2.11
C MET A 538 -21.07 -15.77 -0.70
N PRO A 539 -21.24 -14.74 0.15
CA PRO A 539 -21.72 -14.94 1.50
C PRO A 539 -23.25 -15.12 1.50
N SER A 540 -23.79 -15.58 2.62
CA SER A 540 -25.24 -15.51 2.84
C SER A 540 -25.63 -14.08 3.20
N LEU A 541 -26.54 -13.48 2.44
CA LEU A 541 -27.13 -12.17 2.76
C LEU A 541 -28.28 -12.25 3.76
N ARG A 542 -28.57 -13.46 4.28
CA ARG A 542 -29.64 -13.72 5.27
C ARG A 542 -30.99 -13.20 4.78
N LEU A 543 -31.33 -13.56 3.55
CA LEU A 543 -32.64 -13.26 2.95
C LEU A 543 -33.67 -14.25 3.48
N THR A 544 -34.91 -13.79 3.67
CA THR A 544 -36.04 -14.71 3.88
C THR A 544 -36.38 -15.43 2.58
N ASP A 545 -37.06 -16.57 2.65
CA ASP A 545 -37.46 -17.33 1.46
C ASP A 545 -38.29 -16.48 0.46
N GLN A 546 -39.14 -15.56 0.94
CA GLN A 546 -39.85 -14.62 0.07
C GLN A 546 -38.90 -13.62 -0.62
N GLN A 547 -37.91 -13.08 0.11
CA GLN A 547 -36.90 -12.19 -0.49
C GLN A 547 -36.05 -12.94 -1.52
N VAL A 548 -35.69 -14.20 -1.25
CA VAL A 548 -35.02 -15.06 -2.22
C VAL A 548 -35.88 -15.25 -3.47
N ALA A 549 -37.18 -15.54 -3.31
CA ALA A 549 -38.11 -15.69 -4.43
C ALA A 549 -38.20 -14.42 -5.28
N ASP A 550 -38.32 -13.25 -4.64
CA ASP A 550 -38.39 -11.95 -5.32
C ASP A 550 -37.10 -11.69 -6.13
N VAL A 551 -35.92 -11.89 -5.51
CA VAL A 551 -34.62 -11.76 -6.18
C VAL A 551 -34.47 -12.77 -7.32
N ALA A 552 -34.86 -14.03 -7.13
CA ALA A 552 -34.77 -15.06 -8.15
C ALA A 552 -35.69 -14.77 -9.35
N THR A 553 -36.88 -14.20 -9.12
CA THR A 553 -37.78 -13.75 -10.19
C THR A 553 -37.13 -12.62 -10.99
N TYR A 554 -36.59 -11.60 -10.32
CA TYR A 554 -35.89 -10.50 -10.98
C TYR A 554 -34.72 -10.99 -11.82
N LEU A 555 -33.82 -11.78 -11.23
CA LEU A 555 -32.62 -12.28 -11.91
C LEU A 555 -32.96 -13.19 -13.08
N SER A 556 -33.96 -14.06 -12.96
CA SER A 556 -34.46 -14.90 -14.07
C SER A 556 -34.98 -14.07 -15.25
N GLY A 557 -35.43 -12.83 -15.00
CA GLY A 557 -35.86 -11.88 -16.03
C GLY A 557 -34.70 -11.19 -16.76
N LEU A 558 -33.48 -11.20 -16.21
CA LEU A 558 -32.32 -10.57 -16.83
C LEU A 558 -31.76 -11.45 -17.96
N LYS A 559 -32.26 -11.22 -19.18
CA LYS A 559 -31.81 -11.86 -20.42
C LYS A 559 -30.98 -10.90 -21.26
N GLY A 560 -30.12 -11.43 -22.12
CA GLY A 560 -29.21 -10.65 -22.96
C GLY A 560 -28.87 -11.36 -24.27
N ALA A 561 -27.75 -10.98 -24.87
CA ALA A 561 -27.30 -11.56 -26.14
C ALA A 561 -27.03 -13.07 -26.05
N ASP A 562 -27.27 -13.76 -27.16
CA ASP A 562 -27.05 -15.20 -27.31
C ASP A 562 -25.59 -15.56 -27.62
N GLY A 563 -24.69 -14.58 -27.71
CA GLY A 563 -23.28 -14.78 -28.03
C GLY A 563 -23.01 -15.07 -29.51
N ASP A 564 -21.79 -15.51 -29.80
CA ASP A 564 -21.34 -15.77 -31.17
C ASP A 564 -21.78 -17.16 -31.66
N ALA A 565 -22.32 -17.20 -32.87
CA ALA A 565 -22.63 -18.43 -33.58
C ALA A 565 -21.35 -19.22 -33.94
N SER A 566 -21.50 -20.53 -34.15
CA SER A 566 -20.41 -21.37 -34.67
C SER A 566 -19.95 -20.89 -36.04
N ARG A 567 -18.63 -20.86 -36.27
CA ARG A 567 -18.02 -20.52 -37.56
C ARG A 567 -17.51 -21.74 -38.34
N GLY A 568 -17.77 -22.95 -37.82
CA GLY A 568 -17.36 -24.21 -38.42
C GLY A 568 -18.33 -25.34 -38.09
N THR A 569 -18.28 -26.43 -38.85
CA THR A 569 -19.12 -27.61 -38.61
C THR A 569 -18.23 -28.79 -38.25
N PRO A 570 -18.26 -29.28 -36.99
CA PRO A 570 -17.56 -30.49 -36.58
C PRO A 570 -17.99 -31.70 -37.42
N THR A 571 -17.03 -32.50 -37.86
CA THR A 571 -17.30 -33.78 -38.56
C THR A 571 -16.58 -34.93 -37.85
N PRO A 572 -17.06 -36.18 -37.97
CA PRO A 572 -16.38 -37.34 -37.38
C PRO A 572 -14.92 -37.48 -37.85
N LYS A 573 -14.65 -37.15 -39.11
CA LYS A 573 -13.28 -37.12 -39.64
C LYS A 573 -12.42 -36.07 -38.95
N ALA A 574 -12.94 -34.85 -38.79
CA ALA A 574 -12.20 -33.79 -38.10
C ALA A 574 -11.93 -34.12 -36.62
N LEU A 575 -12.87 -34.82 -35.95
CA LEU A 575 -12.64 -35.36 -34.60
C LEU A 575 -11.48 -36.36 -34.58
N ASP A 576 -11.47 -37.31 -35.51
CA ASP A 576 -10.41 -38.31 -35.63
C ASP A 576 -9.05 -37.68 -35.92
N ASP A 577 -8.99 -36.74 -36.86
CA ASP A 577 -7.76 -36.03 -37.24
C ASP A 577 -7.20 -35.23 -36.06
N VAL A 578 -8.05 -34.45 -35.37
CA VAL A 578 -7.63 -33.64 -34.21
C VAL A 578 -7.20 -34.53 -33.04
N LEU A 579 -7.94 -35.59 -32.73
CA LEU A 579 -7.55 -36.51 -31.66
C LEU A 579 -6.23 -37.21 -31.98
N LEU A 580 -6.01 -37.60 -33.23
CA LEU A 580 -4.73 -38.19 -33.66
C LEU A 580 -3.57 -37.23 -33.42
N ASP A 581 -3.70 -35.94 -33.77
CA ASP A 581 -2.68 -34.91 -33.48
C ASP A 581 -2.35 -34.86 -31.99
N TYR A 582 -3.38 -34.86 -31.12
CA TYR A 582 -3.21 -34.83 -29.66
C TYR A 582 -2.59 -36.12 -29.10
N MET A 583 -2.82 -37.26 -29.74
CA MET A 583 -2.19 -38.53 -29.36
C MET A 583 -0.71 -38.52 -29.73
N GLN A 584 -0.37 -38.07 -30.94
CA GLN A 584 1.00 -37.93 -31.40
C GLN A 584 1.79 -36.88 -30.62
N GLY A 585 1.18 -35.72 -30.34
CA GLY A 585 1.79 -34.68 -29.49
C GLY A 585 2.00 -35.12 -28.04
N GLY A 586 1.34 -36.20 -27.60
CA GLY A 586 1.58 -36.87 -26.32
C GLY A 586 2.73 -37.89 -26.35
N GLY A 587 3.44 -38.02 -27.48
CA GLY A 587 4.57 -38.94 -27.65
C GLY A 587 4.20 -40.32 -28.21
N LEU A 588 2.95 -40.57 -28.59
CA LEU A 588 2.57 -41.84 -29.22
C LEU A 588 3.04 -41.89 -30.69
N PRO A 589 3.73 -42.97 -31.12
CA PRO A 589 4.02 -43.19 -32.54
C PRO A 589 2.73 -43.21 -33.38
N PHE A 590 2.80 -42.74 -34.62
CA PHE A 590 1.63 -42.57 -35.49
C PHE A 590 0.78 -43.85 -35.64
N GLU A 591 1.42 -44.99 -35.92
CA GLU A 591 0.72 -46.28 -36.09
C GLU A 591 0.02 -46.74 -34.80
N GLU A 592 0.66 -46.51 -33.65
CA GLU A 592 0.06 -46.84 -32.36
C GLU A 592 -1.12 -45.91 -32.04
N ALA A 593 -0.96 -44.60 -32.26
CA ALA A 593 -2.01 -43.62 -32.07
C ALA A 593 -3.23 -43.93 -32.94
N LYS A 594 -3.02 -44.29 -34.21
CA LYS A 594 -4.06 -44.72 -35.14
C LYS A 594 -4.75 -46.02 -34.69
N ALA A 595 -3.98 -47.01 -34.24
CA ALA A 595 -4.53 -48.26 -33.73
C ALA A 595 -5.36 -48.05 -32.45
N GLN A 596 -4.92 -47.17 -31.55
CA GLN A 596 -5.67 -46.80 -30.36
C GLN A 596 -6.95 -46.02 -30.70
N LEU A 597 -6.87 -45.05 -31.63
CA LEU A 597 -8.03 -44.29 -32.10
C LEU A 597 -9.12 -45.20 -32.68
N GLY A 598 -8.72 -46.23 -33.45
CA GLY A 598 -9.64 -47.20 -34.05
C GLY A 598 -10.37 -48.09 -33.04
N LYS A 599 -9.91 -48.18 -31.79
CA LYS A 599 -10.56 -48.96 -30.70
C LYS A 599 -11.64 -48.17 -29.96
N LEU A 600 -11.68 -46.85 -30.10
CA LEU A 600 -12.58 -45.97 -29.36
C LEU A 600 -13.92 -45.79 -30.11
N SER A 601 -15.03 -45.81 -29.38
CA SER A 601 -16.33 -45.37 -29.89
C SER A 601 -16.33 -43.85 -30.14
N ALA A 602 -17.33 -43.33 -30.87
CA ALA A 602 -17.46 -41.90 -31.12
C ALA A 602 -17.49 -41.07 -29.82
N ASP A 603 -18.27 -41.51 -28.82
CA ASP A 603 -18.36 -40.84 -27.52
C ASP A 603 -17.03 -40.90 -26.74
N GLN A 604 -16.34 -42.04 -26.81
CA GLN A 604 -15.03 -42.20 -26.17
C GLN A 604 -13.97 -41.31 -26.82
N LYS A 605 -13.98 -41.18 -28.15
CA LYS A 605 -13.10 -40.25 -28.88
C LYS A 605 -13.34 -38.81 -28.45
N GLN A 606 -14.60 -38.40 -28.37
CA GLN A 606 -14.96 -37.05 -27.99
C GLN A 606 -14.60 -36.74 -26.53
N ALA A 607 -14.84 -37.69 -25.60
CA ALA A 607 -14.43 -37.55 -24.21
C ALA A 607 -12.89 -37.50 -24.06
N GLU A 608 -12.15 -38.36 -24.76
CA GLU A 608 -10.68 -38.38 -24.68
C GLU A 608 -10.08 -37.10 -25.29
N LEU A 609 -10.60 -36.62 -26.43
CA LEU A 609 -10.19 -35.32 -26.97
C LEU A 609 -10.50 -34.19 -25.97
N GLY A 610 -11.68 -34.20 -25.35
CA GLY A 610 -12.07 -33.19 -24.38
C GLY A 610 -11.13 -33.13 -23.19
N ARG A 611 -10.74 -34.30 -22.66
CA ARG A 611 -9.73 -34.43 -21.60
C ARG A 611 -8.41 -33.80 -22.05
N ARG A 612 -7.91 -34.12 -23.25
CA ARG A 612 -6.63 -33.60 -23.77
C ARG A 612 -6.67 -32.09 -24.03
N ALA A 613 -7.78 -31.58 -24.55
CA ALA A 613 -7.98 -30.15 -24.78
C ALA A 613 -8.04 -29.36 -23.45
N ILE A 614 -8.75 -29.88 -22.43
CA ILE A 614 -8.73 -29.31 -21.06
C ILE A 614 -7.31 -29.27 -20.50
N THR A 615 -6.53 -30.35 -20.68
CA THR A 615 -5.11 -30.38 -20.28
C THR A 615 -4.31 -29.29 -20.98
N ARG A 616 -4.45 -29.19 -22.31
CA ARG A 616 -3.68 -28.25 -23.14
C ARG A 616 -3.93 -26.80 -22.74
N TYR A 617 -5.19 -26.41 -22.59
CA TYR A 617 -5.58 -25.03 -22.31
C TYR A 617 -5.60 -24.68 -20.82
N GLY A 618 -5.40 -25.67 -19.94
CA GLY A 618 -5.27 -25.43 -18.51
C GLY A 618 -6.58 -25.01 -17.84
N CYS A 619 -7.74 -25.44 -18.34
CA CYS A 619 -9.04 -25.01 -17.79
C CYS A 619 -9.17 -25.33 -16.29
N PHE A 620 -8.49 -26.39 -15.83
CA PHE A 620 -8.44 -26.83 -14.44
C PHE A 620 -7.66 -25.89 -13.50
N SER A 621 -6.82 -24.99 -14.03
CA SER A 621 -6.16 -23.94 -13.24
C SER A 621 -7.22 -23.00 -12.65
N CYS A 622 -8.22 -22.64 -13.45
CA CYS A 622 -9.28 -21.73 -13.03
C CYS A 622 -10.51 -22.46 -12.49
N HIS A 623 -10.78 -23.68 -12.91
CA HIS A 623 -11.99 -24.43 -12.56
C HIS A 623 -11.71 -25.70 -11.77
N ASP A 624 -12.64 -26.08 -10.90
CA ASP A 624 -12.66 -27.43 -10.33
C ASP A 624 -13.35 -28.37 -11.32
N ILE A 625 -12.55 -29.24 -11.94
CA ILE A 625 -12.96 -30.21 -12.95
C ILE A 625 -12.59 -31.60 -12.43
N LYS A 626 -13.54 -32.53 -12.48
CA LYS A 626 -13.33 -33.91 -12.05
C LYS A 626 -12.24 -34.57 -12.90
N GLY A 627 -11.26 -35.22 -12.26
CA GLY A 627 -10.13 -35.87 -12.93
C GLY A 627 -8.89 -34.97 -13.15
N PHE A 628 -8.94 -33.72 -12.68
CA PHE A 628 -7.85 -32.73 -12.79
C PHE A 628 -7.45 -32.12 -11.43
N GLU A 629 -7.85 -32.74 -10.33
CA GLU A 629 -7.70 -32.20 -8.97
C GLU A 629 -6.23 -31.96 -8.60
N ASN A 630 -5.33 -32.79 -9.14
CA ASN A 630 -3.89 -32.77 -8.83
C ASN A 630 -3.02 -32.27 -9.99
N THR A 631 -3.62 -31.69 -11.04
CA THR A 631 -2.87 -31.24 -12.22
C THR A 631 -2.18 -29.91 -11.94
N GLN A 632 -0.89 -29.81 -12.29
CA GLN A 632 -0.09 -28.59 -12.13
C GLN A 632 -0.48 -27.51 -13.14
N SER A 633 -0.30 -26.25 -12.75
CA SER A 633 -0.57 -25.10 -13.62
C SER A 633 0.33 -25.09 -14.87
N ILE A 634 -0.17 -24.48 -15.94
CA ILE A 634 0.45 -24.56 -17.28
C ILE A 634 1.27 -23.32 -17.68
N GLY A 635 1.21 -22.25 -16.90
CA GLY A 635 1.84 -20.97 -17.19
C GLY A 635 3.29 -20.92 -16.72
N THR A 636 4.07 -20.03 -17.32
CA THR A 636 5.44 -19.76 -16.86
C THR A 636 5.45 -19.11 -15.47
N ASP A 637 6.53 -19.27 -14.72
CA ASP A 637 6.71 -18.61 -13.43
C ASP A 637 6.97 -17.11 -13.66
N LEU A 638 6.13 -16.26 -13.07
CA LEU A 638 6.20 -14.81 -13.20
C LEU A 638 6.89 -14.14 -12.01
N SER A 639 7.35 -14.89 -11.00
CA SER A 639 7.85 -14.34 -9.73
C SER A 639 9.00 -13.33 -9.87
N GLU A 640 9.72 -13.37 -11.00
CA GLU A 640 10.87 -12.49 -11.28
C GLU A 640 10.79 -11.87 -12.69
N GLU A 641 9.61 -11.91 -13.33
CA GLU A 641 9.46 -11.51 -14.75
C GLU A 641 9.76 -10.01 -14.96
N GLY A 642 9.49 -9.15 -13.96
CA GLY A 642 9.83 -7.73 -14.02
C GLY A 642 11.34 -7.45 -14.08
N SER A 643 12.17 -8.39 -13.58
CA SER A 643 13.63 -8.33 -13.66
C SER A 643 14.22 -8.95 -14.93
N LYS A 644 13.39 -9.49 -15.82
CA LYS A 644 13.85 -10.09 -17.08
C LYS A 644 14.41 -9.02 -18.02
N LEU A 645 15.57 -9.33 -18.59
CA LEU A 645 16.22 -8.47 -19.58
C LEU A 645 15.46 -8.50 -20.90
N VAL A 646 15.42 -7.37 -21.60
CA VAL A 646 14.75 -7.26 -22.91
C VAL A 646 15.35 -8.23 -23.93
N THR A 647 16.65 -8.49 -23.85
CA THR A 647 17.38 -9.45 -24.70
C THR A 647 16.97 -10.90 -24.50
N ARG A 648 16.21 -11.21 -23.44
CA ARG A 648 15.63 -12.54 -23.17
C ARG A 648 14.16 -12.65 -23.56
N LEU A 649 13.60 -11.63 -24.21
CA LEU A 649 12.25 -11.63 -24.75
C LEU A 649 12.32 -11.93 -26.25
N ASP A 650 11.53 -12.90 -26.69
CA ASP A 650 11.39 -13.22 -28.12
C ASP A 650 10.35 -12.29 -28.75
N PHE A 651 10.79 -11.43 -29.66
CA PHE A 651 9.92 -10.53 -30.42
C PHE A 651 9.35 -11.20 -31.68
N ALA A 652 9.78 -12.41 -32.02
CA ALA A 652 9.40 -13.11 -33.25
C ALA A 652 9.54 -12.19 -34.48
N PHE A 653 8.50 -12.08 -35.31
CA PHE A 653 8.45 -11.20 -36.49
C PHE A 653 7.71 -9.88 -36.25
N ILE A 654 7.48 -9.52 -34.98
CA ILE A 654 6.71 -8.33 -34.61
C ILE A 654 7.61 -7.10 -34.67
N SER A 655 7.32 -6.16 -35.57
CA SER A 655 8.14 -4.94 -35.79
C SER A 655 7.41 -3.63 -35.44
N ASP A 656 6.15 -3.70 -35.03
CA ASP A 656 5.30 -2.57 -34.66
C ASP A 656 5.53 -2.05 -33.23
N ILE A 657 6.47 -2.66 -32.49
CA ILE A 657 6.88 -2.26 -31.14
C ILE A 657 8.41 -2.10 -31.04
N PRO A 658 8.92 -1.19 -30.18
CA PRO A 658 10.36 -1.02 -30.00
C PRO A 658 10.99 -2.26 -29.32
N HIS A 659 11.99 -2.85 -29.97
CA HIS A 659 12.75 -4.03 -29.48
C HIS A 659 13.71 -3.71 -28.32
N THR A 660 13.74 -2.45 -27.89
CA THR A 660 14.49 -1.94 -26.74
C THR A 660 13.63 -1.87 -25.47
N SER A 661 12.32 -2.14 -25.56
CA SER A 661 11.39 -1.93 -24.45
C SER A 661 10.68 -3.21 -24.01
N LYS A 662 11.04 -3.72 -22.83
CA LYS A 662 10.32 -4.84 -22.19
C LYS A 662 8.87 -4.50 -21.84
N THR A 663 8.59 -3.25 -21.46
CA THR A 663 7.20 -2.83 -21.15
C THR A 663 6.34 -2.79 -22.41
N ALA A 664 6.90 -2.43 -23.56
CA ALA A 664 6.21 -2.53 -24.85
C ALA A 664 5.90 -3.99 -25.22
N TRP A 665 6.86 -4.91 -24.99
CA TRP A 665 6.64 -6.34 -25.19
C TRP A 665 5.53 -6.88 -24.27
N PHE A 666 5.57 -6.58 -22.97
CA PHE A 666 4.54 -7.02 -22.03
C PHE A 666 3.16 -6.42 -22.37
N ARG A 667 3.11 -5.14 -22.77
CA ARG A 667 1.87 -4.50 -23.23
C ARG A 667 1.28 -5.25 -24.42
N ARG A 668 2.11 -5.54 -25.43
CA ARG A 668 1.70 -6.30 -26.62
C ARG A 668 1.20 -7.71 -26.25
N LYS A 669 1.91 -8.39 -25.34
CA LYS A 669 1.54 -9.72 -24.84
C LYS A 669 0.21 -9.71 -24.07
N LEU A 670 -0.13 -8.64 -23.35
CA LEU A 670 -1.39 -8.55 -22.61
C LEU A 670 -2.58 -8.24 -23.53
N HIS A 671 -2.42 -7.41 -24.57
CA HIS A 671 -3.48 -7.13 -25.54
C HIS A 671 -3.74 -8.28 -26.51
N ASP A 672 -2.68 -8.88 -27.05
CA ASP A 672 -2.77 -10.03 -27.95
C ASP A 672 -1.72 -11.09 -27.57
N PRO A 673 -2.06 -11.99 -26.63
CA PRO A 673 -1.11 -12.98 -26.11
C PRO A 673 -0.55 -13.94 -27.15
N ARG A 674 -1.19 -14.08 -28.32
CA ARG A 674 -0.84 -15.07 -29.33
C ARG A 674 -0.29 -14.47 -30.62
N VAL A 675 -0.14 -13.14 -30.67
CA VAL A 675 0.41 -12.42 -31.83
C VAL A 675 1.82 -12.89 -32.23
N PHE A 676 2.64 -13.35 -31.28
CA PHE A 676 4.02 -13.79 -31.52
C PHE A 676 4.13 -15.08 -32.37
N ASP A 677 3.03 -15.73 -32.71
CA ASP A 677 3.00 -16.81 -33.70
C ASP A 677 2.84 -16.29 -35.14
N GLN A 678 2.50 -15.01 -35.33
CA GLN A 678 2.27 -14.42 -36.65
C GLN A 678 3.51 -14.54 -37.53
N GLY A 679 3.34 -15.08 -38.73
CA GLY A 679 4.42 -15.32 -39.69
C GLY A 679 5.26 -16.57 -39.42
N ARG A 680 5.02 -17.30 -38.33
CA ARG A 680 5.71 -18.58 -38.02
C ARG A 680 4.93 -19.76 -38.57
N VAL A 681 5.65 -20.78 -39.04
CA VAL A 681 5.08 -22.07 -39.44
C VAL A 681 5.14 -23.00 -38.23
N LEU A 682 4.00 -23.19 -37.57
CA LEU A 682 3.87 -23.99 -36.34
C LEU A 682 2.77 -25.04 -36.51
N GLN A 683 3.00 -26.24 -36.00
CA GLN A 683 1.92 -27.23 -35.88
C GLN A 683 0.88 -26.75 -34.85
N PRO A 684 -0.40 -27.18 -34.94
CA PRO A 684 -1.45 -26.71 -34.04
C PRO A 684 -1.12 -26.83 -32.55
N LEU A 685 -0.37 -27.87 -32.17
CA LEU A 685 0.02 -28.10 -30.77
C LEU A 685 1.25 -27.29 -30.31
N ASP A 686 2.02 -26.70 -31.24
CA ASP A 686 3.16 -25.83 -30.92
C ASP A 686 2.78 -24.35 -30.79
N LYS A 687 1.59 -23.99 -31.29
CA LYS A 687 1.02 -22.65 -31.16
C LYS A 687 0.87 -22.20 -29.70
N LEU A 688 1.08 -20.91 -29.45
CA LEU A 688 0.86 -20.27 -28.15
C LEU A 688 -0.60 -20.42 -27.69
N ARG A 689 -0.77 -20.62 -26.38
CA ARG A 689 -2.06 -21.01 -25.79
C ARG A 689 -2.64 -20.05 -24.74
N MET A 690 -1.90 -19.01 -24.33
CA MET A 690 -2.41 -18.00 -23.39
C MET A 690 -3.71 -17.39 -23.96
N PRO A 691 -4.82 -17.38 -23.22
CA PRO A 691 -6.09 -16.90 -23.74
C PRO A 691 -6.14 -15.37 -23.74
N ASN A 692 -7.03 -14.81 -24.56
CA ASN A 692 -7.24 -13.37 -24.61
C ASN A 692 -8.31 -12.95 -23.60
N PHE A 693 -7.97 -12.06 -22.67
CA PHE A 693 -8.90 -11.50 -21.69
C PHE A 693 -9.59 -10.22 -22.19
N ASP A 694 -9.19 -9.77 -23.38
CA ASP A 694 -9.59 -8.53 -24.04
C ASP A 694 -9.43 -7.32 -23.07
N PHE A 695 -8.27 -7.24 -22.43
CA PHE A 695 -7.96 -6.17 -21.47
C PHE A 695 -8.05 -4.79 -22.13
N THR A 696 -8.62 -3.84 -21.40
CA THR A 696 -8.54 -2.41 -21.74
C THR A 696 -7.15 -1.86 -21.48
N ASP A 697 -6.80 -0.70 -22.06
CA ASP A 697 -5.51 -0.06 -21.83
C ASP A 697 -5.25 0.19 -20.33
N ASP A 698 -6.25 0.64 -19.57
CA ASP A 698 -6.13 0.86 -18.12
C ASP A 698 -5.80 -0.44 -17.35
N GLU A 699 -6.43 -1.55 -17.74
CA GLU A 699 -6.17 -2.86 -17.13
C GLU A 699 -4.78 -3.38 -17.52
N VAL A 700 -4.34 -3.12 -18.75
CA VAL A 700 -2.99 -3.46 -19.19
C VAL A 700 -1.96 -2.64 -18.42
N GLU A 701 -2.16 -1.34 -18.22
CA GLU A 701 -1.27 -0.52 -17.38
C GLU A 701 -1.21 -1.05 -15.94
N GLN A 702 -2.36 -1.39 -15.34
CA GLN A 702 -2.39 -2.02 -14.01
C GLN A 702 -1.62 -3.35 -13.98
N LEU A 703 -1.80 -4.22 -14.97
CA LEU A 703 -1.08 -5.49 -15.04
C LEU A 703 0.41 -5.31 -15.32
N LEU A 704 0.81 -4.26 -16.05
CA LEU A 704 2.22 -3.89 -16.21
C LEU A 704 2.84 -3.48 -14.88
N VAL A 705 2.15 -2.69 -14.06
CA VAL A 705 2.61 -2.35 -12.71
C VAL A 705 2.84 -3.61 -11.88
N ALA A 706 1.91 -4.58 -11.92
CA ALA A 706 2.07 -5.85 -11.22
C ALA A 706 3.26 -6.68 -11.76
N ILE A 707 3.38 -6.85 -13.08
CA ILE A 707 4.49 -7.60 -13.68
C ILE A 707 5.84 -6.95 -13.33
N MET A 708 5.92 -5.62 -13.40
CA MET A 708 7.12 -4.86 -13.07
C MET A 708 7.47 -4.91 -11.58
N SER A 709 6.52 -5.25 -10.70
CA SER A 709 6.75 -5.43 -9.26
C SER A 709 7.31 -6.82 -8.92
N PHE A 710 7.13 -7.80 -9.81
CA PHE A 710 7.67 -9.16 -9.66
C PHE A 710 9.16 -9.19 -10.00
N GLN A 711 9.95 -8.69 -9.06
CA GLN A 711 11.38 -8.51 -9.21
C GLN A 711 12.17 -9.58 -8.44
N ARG A 712 13.35 -9.90 -8.97
CA ARG A 712 14.33 -10.76 -8.34
C ARG A 712 14.74 -10.21 -6.97
N GLU A 713 14.92 -11.13 -6.03
CA GLU A 713 15.27 -10.77 -4.66
C GLU A 713 16.77 -10.62 -4.47
N ILE A 714 17.24 -9.37 -4.51
CA ILE A 714 18.66 -9.03 -4.35
C ILE A 714 18.94 -8.16 -3.13
N GLN A 715 17.90 -7.53 -2.56
CA GLN A 715 18.04 -6.57 -1.47
C GLN A 715 18.47 -7.26 -0.16
N PRO A 716 19.36 -6.64 0.63
CA PRO A 716 19.78 -7.19 1.92
C PRO A 716 18.65 -7.05 2.96
N GLN A 717 18.69 -7.86 4.02
CA GLN A 717 17.67 -7.86 5.08
C GLN A 717 17.41 -6.48 5.71
N ALA A 718 18.43 -5.62 5.75
CA ALA A 718 18.33 -4.26 6.28
C ALA A 718 17.47 -3.31 5.42
N ALA A 719 17.13 -3.69 4.18
CA ALA A 719 16.24 -2.94 3.29
C ALA A 719 14.75 -3.12 3.64
N PHE A 720 14.41 -4.19 4.35
CA PHE A 720 13.04 -4.61 4.60
C PHE A 720 12.49 -3.95 5.88
N PRO A 721 11.16 -3.75 5.97
CA PRO A 721 10.52 -3.30 7.19
C PRO A 721 10.86 -4.21 8.38
N VAL A 722 11.10 -3.60 9.54
CA VAL A 722 11.37 -4.33 10.80
C VAL A 722 10.16 -5.19 11.14
N ARG A 723 10.37 -6.51 11.22
CA ARG A 723 9.30 -7.45 11.56
C ARG A 723 8.95 -7.35 13.04
N SER A 724 7.66 -7.34 13.30
CA SER A 724 7.06 -7.40 14.63
C SER A 724 5.75 -8.17 14.53
N ALA A 725 5.23 -8.68 15.64
CA ALA A 725 3.92 -9.33 15.65
C ALA A 725 2.83 -8.40 15.08
N ARG A 726 2.89 -7.10 15.42
CA ARG A 726 1.98 -6.08 14.86
C ARG A 726 2.08 -6.00 13.34
N TYR A 727 3.29 -5.95 12.80
CA TYR A 727 3.52 -5.90 11.35
C TYR A 727 2.97 -7.16 10.64
N ASP A 728 3.16 -8.33 11.22
CA ASP A 728 2.65 -9.59 10.67
C ASP A 728 1.11 -9.64 10.70
N TYR A 729 0.48 -9.13 11.77
CA TYR A 729 -0.99 -8.99 11.85
C TYR A 729 -1.55 -7.99 10.85
N LEU A 730 -0.87 -6.87 10.60
CA LEU A 730 -1.25 -5.91 9.56
C LEU A 730 -1.20 -6.57 8.17
N THR A 731 -0.09 -7.24 7.85
CA THR A 731 0.13 -7.85 6.53
C THR A 731 -0.87 -8.97 6.24
N SER A 732 -1.04 -9.90 7.18
CA SER A 732 -1.99 -11.01 7.03
C SER A 732 -3.45 -10.53 7.04
N GLY A 733 -3.76 -9.56 7.90
CA GLY A 733 -5.08 -8.93 7.99
C GLY A 733 -5.53 -8.23 6.72
N ARG A 734 -4.67 -7.35 6.17
CA ARG A 734 -4.89 -6.67 4.89
C ARG A 734 -5.15 -7.67 3.78
N THR A 735 -4.34 -8.73 3.70
CA THR A 735 -4.55 -9.81 2.73
C THR A 735 -5.93 -10.44 2.86
N LEU A 736 -6.35 -10.76 4.08
CA LEU A 736 -7.64 -11.41 4.34
C LEU A 736 -8.83 -10.51 4.00
N VAL A 737 -8.83 -9.24 4.45
CA VAL A 737 -9.96 -8.32 4.23
C VAL A 737 -10.10 -7.91 2.77
N HIS A 738 -8.99 -7.83 2.01
CA HIS A 738 -9.04 -7.59 0.56
C HIS A 738 -9.50 -8.84 -0.21
N ARG A 739 -8.96 -10.03 0.09
CA ARG A 739 -9.35 -11.28 -0.60
C ARG A 739 -10.79 -11.72 -0.31
N ARG A 740 -11.35 -11.31 0.83
CA ARG A 740 -12.78 -11.49 1.17
C ARG A 740 -13.66 -10.32 0.75
N ASN A 741 -13.10 -9.32 0.08
CA ASN A 741 -13.77 -8.11 -0.41
C ASN A 741 -14.51 -7.31 0.68
N CYS A 742 -14.03 -7.35 1.94
CA CYS A 742 -14.59 -6.52 3.01
C CYS A 742 -14.52 -5.03 2.63
N VAL A 743 -13.44 -4.63 1.94
CA VAL A 743 -13.21 -3.28 1.42
C VAL A 743 -14.19 -2.87 0.30
N GLY A 744 -14.88 -3.82 -0.34
CA GLY A 744 -15.94 -3.48 -1.31
C GLY A 744 -17.14 -2.79 -0.66
N CYS A 745 -17.39 -3.08 0.62
CA CYS A 745 -18.46 -2.47 1.41
C CYS A 745 -17.96 -1.46 2.44
N HIS A 746 -16.85 -1.76 3.12
CA HIS A 746 -16.33 -0.97 4.24
C HIS A 746 -15.13 -0.13 3.84
N VAL A 747 -14.99 1.05 4.47
CA VAL A 747 -13.73 1.80 4.45
C VAL A 747 -12.80 1.26 5.53
N ILE A 748 -11.60 0.85 5.15
CA ILE A 748 -10.58 0.25 6.03
C ILE A 748 -9.23 0.90 5.71
N GLU A 749 -8.58 1.51 6.71
CA GLU A 749 -7.29 2.21 6.54
C GLU A 749 -7.33 3.27 5.42
N GLY A 750 -8.49 3.91 5.23
CA GLY A 750 -8.71 4.92 4.18
C GLY A 750 -9.06 4.36 2.80
N ASP A 751 -9.04 3.03 2.61
CA ASP A 751 -9.32 2.37 1.33
C ASP A 751 -10.71 1.70 1.31
N GLY A 752 -11.30 1.54 0.13
CA GLY A 752 -12.56 0.83 -0.09
C GLY A 752 -13.82 1.70 0.00
N GLY A 753 -14.90 1.10 0.48
CA GLY A 753 -16.21 1.74 0.64
C GLY A 753 -16.98 1.95 -0.67
N ASP A 754 -16.75 1.12 -1.69
CA ASP A 754 -17.39 1.28 -3.01
C ASP A 754 -18.92 1.18 -2.95
N PHE A 755 -19.47 0.34 -2.08
CA PHE A 755 -20.91 0.32 -1.83
C PHE A 755 -21.44 1.61 -1.19
N VAL A 756 -20.64 2.29 -0.34
CA VAL A 756 -21.04 3.54 0.32
C VAL A 756 -21.25 4.66 -0.73
N LYS A 757 -20.59 4.58 -1.89
CA LYS A 757 -20.78 5.51 -3.00
C LYS A 757 -22.12 5.32 -3.73
N LEU A 758 -22.81 4.20 -3.51
CA LEU A 758 -24.09 3.87 -4.15
C LEU A 758 -25.31 4.29 -3.32
N VAL A 759 -25.13 4.53 -2.03
CA VAL A 759 -26.22 4.99 -1.16
C VAL A 759 -26.36 6.50 -1.23
N SER A 760 -27.58 7.01 -1.02
CA SER A 760 -27.88 8.44 -1.08
C SER A 760 -27.12 9.28 -0.05
N GLU A 761 -26.86 8.72 1.12
CA GLU A 761 -26.08 9.35 2.19
C GLU A 761 -25.09 8.35 2.79
N PRO A 762 -23.82 8.72 3.03
CA PRO A 762 -22.82 7.81 3.61
C PRO A 762 -23.22 7.19 4.95
N THR A 763 -24.04 7.88 5.75
CA THR A 763 -24.55 7.37 7.03
C THR A 763 -25.53 6.20 6.89
N LEU A 764 -26.10 6.01 5.70
CA LEU A 764 -26.96 4.88 5.35
C LEU A 764 -26.18 3.68 4.78
N GLY A 765 -24.86 3.82 4.63
CA GLY A 765 -23.96 2.76 4.18
C GLY A 765 -23.35 1.95 5.33
N PRO A 766 -22.59 0.89 5.00
CA PRO A 766 -21.76 0.17 5.96
C PRO A 766 -20.80 1.12 6.70
N PRO A 767 -20.52 0.89 8.00
CA PRO A 767 -19.61 1.75 8.75
C PRO A 767 -18.16 1.61 8.27
N THR A 768 -17.35 2.66 8.48
CA THR A 768 -15.89 2.51 8.49
C THR A 768 -15.46 1.55 9.59
N LEU A 769 -14.51 0.67 9.27
CA LEU A 769 -13.94 -0.31 10.22
C LEU A 769 -12.50 0.05 10.61
N THR A 770 -11.98 1.19 10.19
CA THR A 770 -10.63 1.63 10.57
C THR A 770 -10.42 1.65 12.09
N PRO A 771 -11.35 2.18 12.93
CA PRO A 771 -11.19 2.16 14.38
C PRO A 771 -11.75 0.91 15.06
N GLU A 772 -12.03 -0.18 14.33
CA GLU A 772 -12.80 -1.32 14.88
C GLU A 772 -12.12 -1.98 16.08
N GLY A 773 -10.80 -2.10 16.06
CA GLY A 773 -10.03 -2.75 17.14
C GLY A 773 -10.06 -1.99 18.45
N ALA A 774 -10.08 -0.65 18.40
CA ALA A 774 -10.33 0.19 19.57
C ALA A 774 -11.80 0.16 19.97
N ARG A 775 -12.73 0.09 19.00
CA ARG A 775 -14.17 0.26 19.25
C ARG A 775 -14.79 -0.88 20.02
N VAL A 776 -14.57 -2.12 19.58
CA VAL A 776 -15.36 -3.27 20.04
C VAL A 776 -14.54 -4.28 20.82
N GLN A 777 -15.23 -5.02 21.69
CA GLN A 777 -14.63 -6.14 22.40
C GLN A 777 -14.36 -7.30 21.45
N PRO A 778 -13.17 -7.94 21.51
CA PRO A 778 -12.77 -9.03 20.63
C PRO A 778 -13.73 -10.23 20.62
N ASP A 779 -14.20 -10.67 21.80
CA ASP A 779 -15.17 -11.77 21.90
C ASP A 779 -16.51 -11.42 21.22
N TRP A 780 -16.92 -10.16 21.29
CA TRP A 780 -18.12 -9.69 20.62
C TRP A 780 -17.91 -9.64 19.11
N LEU A 781 -16.74 -9.15 18.65
CA LEU A 781 -16.41 -9.11 17.23
C LEU A 781 -16.32 -10.51 16.62
N TYR A 782 -15.71 -11.46 17.34
CA TYR A 782 -15.67 -12.87 16.98
C TYR A 782 -17.08 -13.44 16.79
N ALA A 783 -17.95 -13.27 17.80
CA ALA A 783 -19.33 -13.75 17.73
C ALA A 783 -20.13 -13.06 16.61
N PHE A 784 -19.95 -11.75 16.41
CA PHE A 784 -20.64 -10.98 15.39
C PHE A 784 -20.23 -11.39 13.97
N LEU A 785 -18.93 -11.59 13.69
CA LEU A 785 -18.47 -12.01 12.37
C LEU A 785 -18.92 -13.45 12.02
N ARG A 786 -19.12 -14.30 13.03
CA ARG A 786 -19.65 -15.66 12.87
C ARG A 786 -21.15 -15.65 12.60
N ALA A 787 -21.92 -14.85 13.32
CA ALA A 787 -23.37 -14.74 13.20
C ALA A 787 -23.84 -13.28 13.38
N PRO A 788 -23.81 -12.46 12.31
CA PRO A 788 -24.14 -11.05 12.41
C PRO A 788 -25.59 -10.83 12.90
N ILE A 789 -25.76 -9.90 13.85
CA ILE A 789 -27.08 -9.44 14.32
C ILE A 789 -27.43 -8.06 13.72
N LEU A 790 -28.71 -7.68 13.76
CA LEU A 790 -29.14 -6.34 13.34
C LEU A 790 -28.78 -5.32 14.43
N ILE A 791 -27.88 -4.39 14.13
CA ILE A 791 -27.46 -3.31 15.05
C ILE A 791 -28.18 -1.99 14.74
N ARG A 792 -28.49 -1.75 13.46
CA ARG A 792 -29.10 -0.51 12.96
C ARG A 792 -30.36 -0.85 12.17
N PRO A 793 -31.54 -0.90 12.81
CA PRO A 793 -32.78 -1.33 12.15
C PRO A 793 -33.24 -0.46 10.97
N TRP A 794 -32.76 0.78 10.89
CA TRP A 794 -33.07 1.71 9.80
C TRP A 794 -32.19 1.54 8.56
N LEU A 795 -31.19 0.65 8.58
CA LEU A 795 -30.38 0.35 7.41
C LEU A 795 -30.97 -0.83 6.63
N THR A 796 -31.09 -0.65 5.31
CA THR A 796 -31.48 -1.74 4.42
C THR A 796 -30.32 -2.68 4.11
N VAL A 797 -29.09 -2.15 4.04
CA VAL A 797 -27.87 -2.94 3.83
C VAL A 797 -27.61 -3.86 5.02
N ARG A 798 -27.25 -5.12 4.75
CA ARG A 798 -27.00 -6.14 5.78
C ARG A 798 -25.54 -6.58 5.77
N MET A 799 -24.96 -6.78 6.95
CA MET A 799 -23.69 -7.49 7.09
C MET A 799 -23.91 -8.97 6.69
N PRO A 800 -23.17 -9.50 5.70
CA PRO A 800 -23.27 -10.88 5.26
C PRO A 800 -22.63 -11.88 6.22
N THR A 801 -23.05 -13.14 6.14
CA THR A 801 -22.39 -14.27 6.81
C THR A 801 -21.39 -14.92 5.85
N PHE A 802 -20.10 -14.69 6.08
CA PHE A 802 -19.02 -15.29 5.27
C PHE A 802 -18.70 -16.75 5.64
N GLY A 803 -19.01 -17.14 6.89
CA GLY A 803 -18.66 -18.45 7.44
C GLY A 803 -17.16 -18.72 7.36
N LEU A 804 -16.38 -17.78 7.91
CA LEU A 804 -14.94 -17.88 8.08
C LEU A 804 -14.60 -18.93 9.14
N ASP A 805 -13.45 -19.58 9.02
CA ASP A 805 -12.90 -20.48 10.05
C ASP A 805 -12.28 -19.69 11.21
N ASP A 806 -12.04 -20.37 12.34
CA ASP A 806 -11.50 -19.75 13.55
C ASP A 806 -10.14 -19.06 13.34
N PRO A 807 -9.19 -19.62 12.56
CA PRO A 807 -7.96 -18.92 12.22
C PRO A 807 -8.20 -17.61 11.47
N SER A 808 -9.08 -17.60 10.47
CA SER A 808 -9.41 -16.37 9.73
C SER A 808 -10.10 -15.34 10.62
N LEU A 809 -11.06 -15.76 11.45
CA LEU A 809 -11.75 -14.87 12.40
C LEU A 809 -10.76 -14.20 13.36
N ASN A 810 -9.89 -14.99 13.98
CA ASN A 810 -8.85 -14.48 14.86
C ASN A 810 -7.84 -13.59 14.12
N GLY A 811 -7.54 -13.88 12.85
CA GLY A 811 -6.73 -13.03 11.98
C GLY A 811 -7.33 -11.64 11.79
N VAL A 812 -8.64 -11.55 11.49
CA VAL A 812 -9.36 -10.26 11.36
C VAL A 812 -9.35 -9.47 12.67
N ILE A 813 -9.54 -10.14 13.81
CA ILE A 813 -9.55 -9.48 15.13
C ILE A 813 -8.17 -8.92 15.47
N ARG A 814 -7.11 -9.71 15.32
CA ARG A 814 -5.72 -9.27 15.54
C ARG A 814 -5.34 -8.14 14.61
N TYR A 815 -5.79 -8.19 13.36
CA TYR A 815 -5.61 -7.12 12.38
C TYR A 815 -6.21 -5.80 12.85
N PHE A 816 -7.51 -5.78 13.19
CA PHE A 816 -8.14 -4.54 13.66
C PHE A 816 -7.51 -4.01 14.95
N GLY A 817 -7.10 -4.89 15.86
CA GLY A 817 -6.32 -4.50 17.04
C GLY A 817 -4.97 -3.87 16.69
N ALA A 818 -4.26 -4.42 15.70
CA ALA A 818 -3.01 -3.88 15.19
C ALA A 818 -3.16 -2.53 14.48
N VAL A 819 -4.25 -2.33 13.72
CA VAL A 819 -4.61 -1.03 13.11
C VAL A 819 -4.86 0.00 14.19
N SER A 820 -5.61 -0.37 15.24
CA SER A 820 -5.99 0.53 16.34
C SER A 820 -4.91 0.69 17.42
N ASN A 821 -3.78 -0.01 17.31
CA ASN A 821 -2.71 -0.05 18.31
C ASN A 821 -3.20 -0.44 19.73
N THR A 822 -4.22 -1.30 19.83
CA THR A 822 -4.66 -1.84 21.11
C THR A 822 -3.71 -2.96 21.53
N GLY A 823 -3.08 -2.84 22.70
CA GLY A 823 -2.11 -3.80 23.20
C GLY A 823 -2.66 -5.24 23.26
N LEU A 824 -1.80 -6.20 22.91
CA LEU A 824 -2.07 -7.63 23.11
C LEU A 824 -1.48 -8.08 24.46
N PRO A 825 -2.13 -9.00 25.19
CA PRO A 825 -3.36 -9.71 24.84
C PRO A 825 -4.61 -8.85 25.05
N PHE A 826 -5.63 -9.12 24.25
CA PHE A 826 -6.95 -8.54 24.41
C PHE A 826 -7.52 -8.91 25.78
N GLN A 827 -7.59 -7.95 26.71
CA GLN A 827 -8.23 -8.16 28.00
C GLN A 827 -9.69 -7.72 27.89
N THR A 828 -10.62 -8.63 28.18
CA THR A 828 -12.02 -8.26 28.43
C THR A 828 -12.05 -7.54 29.77
N PRO A 829 -12.44 -6.27 29.84
CA PRO A 829 -12.44 -5.53 31.10
C PRO A 829 -13.35 -6.22 32.11
N THR A 830 -12.84 -6.45 33.32
CA THR A 830 -13.63 -6.96 34.44
C THR A 830 -14.78 -5.99 34.72
N ALA A 831 -15.99 -6.52 34.94
CA ALA A 831 -17.18 -5.72 35.20
C ALA A 831 -16.91 -4.66 36.29
N LEU A 832 -17.06 -3.38 35.94
CA LEU A 832 -16.92 -2.29 36.90
C LEU A 832 -18.00 -2.45 37.98
N ALA A 833 -17.58 -2.55 39.24
CA ALA A 833 -18.49 -2.54 40.38
C ALA A 833 -19.29 -1.22 40.38
N ALA A 834 -20.60 -1.30 40.59
CA ALA A 834 -21.48 -0.14 40.65
C ALA A 834 -20.99 0.82 41.77
N SER A 835 -20.55 2.01 41.39
CA SER A 835 -20.14 3.07 42.31
C SER A 835 -21.21 4.15 42.39
N THR A 836 -21.12 5.02 43.40
CA THR A 836 -21.96 6.22 43.59
C THR A 836 -21.98 7.16 42.38
N SER A 837 -21.06 7.00 41.41
CA SER A 837 -21.03 7.75 40.15
C SER A 837 -22.15 7.39 39.15
N ASP A 838 -22.86 6.27 39.31
CA ASP A 838 -23.93 5.85 38.39
C ASP A 838 -25.17 6.77 38.45
N ALA A 839 -25.53 7.27 39.64
CA ALA A 839 -26.66 8.18 39.78
C ALA A 839 -26.43 9.52 39.06
N THR A 840 -25.23 10.09 39.19
CA THR A 840 -24.85 11.32 38.47
C THR A 840 -24.66 11.06 36.97
N GLY A 841 -24.12 9.89 36.60
CA GLY A 841 -24.02 9.46 35.20
C GLY A 841 -25.39 9.36 34.52
N LYS A 842 -26.39 8.82 35.21
CA LYS A 842 -27.78 8.78 34.75
C LYS A 842 -28.38 10.18 34.56
N GLN A 843 -28.20 11.07 35.53
CA GLN A 843 -28.66 12.46 35.43
C GLN A 843 -28.05 13.18 34.23
N LEU A 844 -26.74 13.01 34.00
CA LEU A 844 -26.06 13.57 32.83
C LEU A 844 -26.58 12.95 31.53
N PHE A 845 -26.81 11.64 31.50
CA PHE A 845 -27.36 10.95 30.33
C PHE A 845 -28.76 11.46 29.94
N GLU A 846 -29.60 11.78 30.93
CA GLU A 846 -30.91 12.39 30.72
C GLU A 846 -30.79 13.87 30.31
N LEU A 847 -29.92 14.64 30.97
CA LEU A 847 -29.67 16.05 30.68
C LEU A 847 -29.17 16.28 29.26
N LEU A 848 -28.24 15.44 28.80
CA LEU A 848 -27.68 15.45 27.44
C LEU A 848 -28.65 14.85 26.40
N LYS A 849 -29.82 14.39 26.85
CA LYS A 849 -30.90 13.84 26.02
C LYS A 849 -30.44 12.70 25.11
N CYS A 850 -29.55 11.84 25.60
CA CYS A 850 -28.96 10.75 24.81
C CYS A 850 -30.01 9.82 24.17
N GLN A 851 -31.15 9.60 24.84
CA GLN A 851 -32.25 8.77 24.36
C GLN A 851 -33.04 9.37 23.19
N GLN A 852 -32.87 10.66 22.87
CA GLN A 852 -33.48 11.25 21.68
C GLN A 852 -32.97 10.59 20.40
N CYS A 853 -31.70 10.17 20.41
CA CYS A 853 -31.09 9.46 19.27
C CYS A 853 -30.89 7.96 19.56
N HIS A 854 -30.46 7.62 20.76
CA HIS A 854 -30.20 6.25 21.18
C HIS A 854 -31.44 5.61 21.79
N VAL A 855 -32.43 5.30 20.95
CA VAL A 855 -33.66 4.63 21.38
C VAL A 855 -33.32 3.27 22.00
N LEU A 856 -33.70 3.07 23.25
CA LEU A 856 -33.49 1.83 23.97
C LEU A 856 -34.69 0.91 23.70
N GLY A 857 -34.49 -0.14 22.89
CA GLY A 857 -35.59 -1.02 22.47
C GLY A 857 -36.00 -0.81 21.02
N THR A 858 -37.31 -0.89 20.77
CA THR A 858 -37.86 -0.80 19.41
C THR A 858 -37.90 0.65 18.95
N VAL A 859 -37.28 0.93 17.80
CA VAL A 859 -37.35 2.24 17.14
C VAL A 859 -38.76 2.49 16.62
N PRO A 860 -39.42 3.61 16.97
CA PRO A 860 -40.69 4.03 16.40
C PRO A 860 -40.62 4.16 14.87
N LYS A 861 -41.67 3.73 14.16
CA LYS A 861 -41.72 3.75 12.68
C LYS A 861 -41.61 5.16 12.08
N ASP A 862 -42.06 6.17 12.83
CA ASP A 862 -42.22 7.54 12.34
C ASP A 862 -41.01 8.42 12.67
N GLN A 863 -39.99 7.86 13.34
CA GLN A 863 -38.81 8.62 13.74
C GLN A 863 -37.89 8.86 12.53
N PRO A 864 -37.51 10.12 12.22
CA PRO A 864 -36.61 10.40 11.12
C PRO A 864 -35.29 9.66 11.28
N THR A 865 -34.83 8.97 10.23
CA THR A 865 -33.54 8.26 10.22
C THR A 865 -32.35 9.18 10.50
N ALA A 866 -32.52 10.47 10.21
CA ALA A 866 -31.62 11.55 10.60
C ALA A 866 -31.29 11.55 12.10
N ASN A 867 -32.24 11.17 12.95
CA ASN A 867 -32.16 11.24 14.40
C ASN A 867 -31.93 9.87 15.06
N LEU A 868 -31.55 8.83 14.32
CA LEU A 868 -31.37 7.48 14.87
C LEU A 868 -29.91 7.13 15.12
N ALA A 869 -29.64 6.55 16.29
CA ALA A 869 -28.33 6.05 16.69
C ALA A 869 -28.43 4.64 17.33
N PRO A 870 -27.33 3.85 17.36
CA PRO A 870 -27.39 2.46 17.82
C PRO A 870 -27.88 2.30 19.27
N ASP A 871 -28.62 1.22 19.55
CA ASP A 871 -29.09 0.89 20.90
C ASP A 871 -27.91 0.72 21.87
N LEU A 872 -27.93 1.48 22.97
CA LEU A 872 -26.85 1.51 23.95
C LEU A 872 -26.91 0.37 24.98
N ARG A 873 -27.96 -0.45 25.00
CA ARG A 873 -28.07 -1.62 25.91
C ARG A 873 -27.03 -2.71 25.62
N MET A 874 -26.40 -2.69 24.45
CA MET A 874 -25.29 -3.58 24.12
C MET A 874 -23.91 -3.04 24.51
N SER A 875 -23.82 -1.82 25.07
CA SER A 875 -22.54 -1.13 25.28
C SER A 875 -21.56 -1.95 26.12
N ILE A 876 -22.02 -2.60 27.19
CA ILE A 876 -21.13 -3.42 28.04
C ILE A 876 -20.58 -4.66 27.34
N GLU A 877 -21.32 -5.28 26.42
CA GLU A 877 -20.85 -6.48 25.74
C GLU A 877 -20.07 -6.14 24.47
N ARG A 878 -20.41 -5.02 23.83
CA ARG A 878 -19.92 -4.64 22.51
C ARG A 878 -18.73 -3.71 22.58
N LEU A 879 -18.77 -2.65 23.39
CA LEU A 879 -17.82 -1.53 23.30
C LEU A 879 -16.68 -1.68 24.30
N GLN A 880 -15.50 -1.19 23.92
CA GLN A 880 -14.39 -1.02 24.87
C GLN A 880 -14.65 0.20 25.77
N PRO A 881 -14.51 0.10 27.10
CA PRO A 881 -14.74 1.20 28.03
C PRO A 881 -13.93 2.46 27.71
N ASP A 882 -12.66 2.30 27.34
CA ASP A 882 -11.78 3.43 27.02
C ASP A 882 -12.18 4.09 25.70
N TRP A 883 -12.65 3.30 24.71
CA TRP A 883 -13.17 3.85 23.47
C TRP A 883 -14.40 4.73 23.69
N ILE A 884 -15.27 4.38 24.63
CA ILE A 884 -16.44 5.23 24.97
C ILE A 884 -15.96 6.59 25.47
N LEU A 885 -14.89 6.65 26.27
CA LEU A 885 -14.31 7.93 26.71
C LEU A 885 -13.84 8.76 25.53
N ASP A 886 -13.05 8.17 24.63
CA ASP A 886 -12.49 8.87 23.47
C ASP A 886 -13.59 9.31 22.50
N TRP A 887 -14.61 8.46 22.30
CA TRP A 887 -15.80 8.78 21.51
C TRP A 887 -16.57 9.97 22.08
N LEU A 888 -16.83 10.00 23.39
CA LEU A 888 -17.55 11.11 24.03
C LEU A 888 -16.75 12.42 24.05
N LYS A 889 -15.41 12.34 24.15
CA LYS A 889 -14.53 13.52 24.11
C LYS A 889 -14.59 14.25 22.77
N ASN A 890 -14.43 13.52 21.66
CA ASN A 890 -14.46 14.12 20.32
C ASN A 890 -14.90 13.12 19.24
N PRO A 891 -16.22 12.94 19.02
CA PRO A 891 -16.75 12.00 18.04
C PRO A 891 -16.28 12.31 16.61
N ALA A 892 -16.26 13.59 16.23
CA ALA A 892 -15.94 14.04 14.87
C ALA A 892 -14.48 13.75 14.48
N ARG A 893 -13.57 13.68 15.45
CA ARG A 893 -12.17 13.26 15.24
C ARG A 893 -12.06 11.78 14.88
N ILE A 894 -12.92 10.92 15.43
CA ILE A 894 -12.89 9.47 15.20
C ILE A 894 -13.69 9.11 13.95
N LEU A 895 -14.86 9.73 13.77
CA LEU A 895 -15.73 9.54 12.61
C LEU A 895 -16.13 10.90 12.04
N PRO A 896 -15.37 11.42 11.04
CA PRO A 896 -15.74 12.64 10.33
C PRO A 896 -17.16 12.53 9.75
N GLY A 897 -17.96 13.57 9.90
CA GLY A 897 -19.37 13.58 9.46
C GLY A 897 -20.33 12.78 10.35
N THR A 898 -19.90 12.33 11.54
CA THR A 898 -20.81 11.71 12.53
C THR A 898 -21.90 12.67 12.97
N ARG A 899 -23.09 12.13 13.25
CA ARG A 899 -24.23 12.86 13.82
C ARG A 899 -24.18 13.00 15.35
N MET A 900 -23.20 12.36 16.01
CA MET A 900 -23.02 12.46 17.45
C MET A 900 -22.56 13.88 17.85
N PRO A 901 -23.30 14.62 18.70
CA PRO A 901 -22.91 15.96 19.11
C PRO A 901 -21.63 15.98 19.95
N ALA A 902 -20.88 17.08 19.87
CA ALA A 902 -19.79 17.38 20.79
C ALA A 902 -20.35 18.04 22.06
N PHE A 903 -20.65 17.25 23.08
CA PHE A 903 -21.24 17.75 24.34
C PHE A 903 -20.24 18.50 25.24
N TRP A 904 -18.94 18.38 24.98
CA TRP A 904 -17.87 19.03 25.75
C TRP A 904 -16.89 19.81 24.82
N PRO A 905 -17.33 20.91 24.18
CA PRO A 905 -16.47 21.68 23.27
C PRO A 905 -15.26 22.32 23.98
N ASP A 906 -15.37 22.61 25.28
CA ASP A 906 -14.33 23.28 26.09
C ASP A 906 -13.47 22.30 26.92
N TYR A 907 -13.40 21.02 26.53
CA TYR A 907 -12.63 20.00 27.24
C TYR A 907 -11.19 20.47 27.54
N PRO A 908 -10.67 20.28 28.77
CA PRO A 908 -11.19 19.45 29.87
C PRO A 908 -12.22 20.14 30.78
N LYS A 909 -12.60 21.39 30.51
CA LYS A 909 -13.64 22.12 31.26
C LYS A 909 -15.03 21.86 30.68
N SER A 910 -16.05 22.06 31.49
CA SER A 910 -17.45 21.85 31.13
C SER A 910 -18.33 22.97 31.69
N PHE A 911 -19.32 23.39 30.89
CA PHE A 911 -20.39 24.28 31.33
C PHE A 911 -21.34 23.59 32.34
N TYR A 912 -21.44 22.26 32.32
CA TYR A 912 -22.30 21.53 33.24
C TYR A 912 -21.71 21.57 34.66
N PRO A 913 -22.50 21.92 35.71
CA PRO A 913 -21.98 22.14 37.06
C PRO A 913 -21.55 20.85 37.79
N HIS A 914 -21.97 19.68 37.29
CA HIS A 914 -21.61 18.38 37.84
C HIS A 914 -20.09 18.22 37.94
N PHE A 915 -19.59 17.62 39.03
CA PHE A 915 -18.16 17.43 39.28
C PHE A 915 -17.33 18.73 39.16
N ASN A 916 -17.86 19.86 39.66
CA ASN A 916 -17.21 21.17 39.64
C ASN A 916 -16.77 21.62 38.22
N GLY A 917 -17.54 21.28 37.19
CA GLY A 917 -17.23 21.65 35.81
C GLY A 917 -16.12 20.80 35.16
N SER A 918 -15.77 19.64 35.74
CA SER A 918 -14.81 18.70 35.13
C SER A 918 -15.48 17.89 34.02
N ALA A 919 -15.15 18.17 32.76
CA ALA A 919 -15.64 17.38 31.62
C ALA A 919 -15.17 15.93 31.70
N GLU A 920 -13.96 15.70 32.17
CA GLU A 920 -13.39 14.36 32.30
C GLU A 920 -14.19 13.49 33.28
N ALA A 921 -14.50 14.01 34.47
CA ALA A 921 -15.31 13.28 35.45
C ALA A 921 -16.75 13.04 34.94
N GLN A 922 -17.32 14.00 34.21
CA GLN A 922 -18.65 13.86 33.59
C GLN A 922 -18.67 12.76 32.53
N ILE A 923 -17.68 12.73 31.64
CA ILE A 923 -17.54 11.69 30.60
C ILE A 923 -17.37 10.31 31.23
N VAL A 924 -16.55 10.21 32.28
CA VAL A 924 -16.37 8.96 33.05
C VAL A 924 -17.67 8.49 33.69
N ALA A 925 -18.45 9.40 34.30
CA ALA A 925 -19.74 9.07 34.90
C ALA A 925 -20.76 8.61 33.84
N VAL A 926 -20.86 9.29 32.70
CA VAL A 926 -21.72 8.89 31.59
C VAL A 926 -21.31 7.51 31.06
N ARG A 927 -20.02 7.26 30.82
CA ARG A 927 -19.53 5.93 30.43
C ARG A 927 -19.94 4.86 31.44
N ASN A 928 -19.73 5.10 32.73
CA ASN A 928 -20.08 4.11 33.76
C ASN A 928 -21.57 3.77 33.70
N HIS A 929 -22.44 4.77 33.55
CA HIS A 929 -23.87 4.57 33.36
C HIS A 929 -24.20 3.78 32.07
N LEU A 930 -23.55 4.09 30.94
CA LEU A 930 -23.72 3.31 29.70
C LEU A 930 -23.39 1.83 29.90
N LEU A 931 -22.38 1.54 30.72
CA LEU A 931 -21.95 0.19 31.04
C LEU A 931 -22.86 -0.49 32.08
N THR A 932 -23.89 0.16 32.64
CA THR A 932 -24.93 -0.50 33.46
C THR A 932 -26.15 -0.93 32.64
N LEU A 933 -26.33 -0.42 31.43
CA LEU A 933 -27.44 -0.82 30.54
C LEU A 933 -27.34 -2.30 30.14
N ARG A 934 -28.48 -3.01 30.12
CA ARG A 934 -28.59 -4.45 29.81
C ARG A 934 -29.80 -4.75 28.92
N GLY A 935 -29.89 -5.99 28.43
CA GLY A 935 -31.05 -6.49 27.68
C GLY A 935 -31.09 -6.07 26.21
N GLY A 936 -29.96 -5.63 25.65
CA GLY A 936 -29.82 -5.37 24.22
C GLY A 936 -29.61 -6.65 23.41
N PRO A 937 -29.66 -6.57 22.07
CA PRO A 937 -29.37 -7.71 21.21
C PRO A 937 -27.89 -8.12 21.33
N SER A 938 -27.62 -9.42 21.48
CA SER A 938 -26.27 -9.96 21.65
C SER A 938 -25.99 -11.10 20.66
N PRO A 939 -24.84 -11.09 19.96
CA PRO A 939 -24.41 -12.22 19.15
C PRO A 939 -23.87 -13.38 20.01
N LYS A 940 -23.55 -13.15 21.30
CA LYS A 940 -22.97 -14.19 22.19
C LYS A 940 -24.02 -15.18 22.71
N ASN A 941 -25.27 -14.75 22.85
CA ASN A 941 -26.35 -15.56 23.44
C ASN A 941 -27.07 -16.47 22.45
N ARG A 942 -26.64 -16.51 21.17
CA ARG A 942 -27.21 -17.39 20.13
C ARG A 942 -26.55 -18.78 20.14
N THR A 943 -26.69 -19.49 21.25
CA THR A 943 -26.58 -20.95 21.29
C THR A 943 -27.95 -21.51 21.71
N GLN A 944 -28.95 -21.46 20.81
CA GLN A 944 -30.16 -22.32 20.89
C GLN A 944 -31.25 -22.12 19.82
N VAL A 945 -31.14 -21.19 18.85
CA VAL A 945 -32.18 -21.01 17.82
C VAL A 945 -31.58 -21.15 16.43
N ALA A 946 -31.27 -22.38 16.06
CA ALA A 946 -31.06 -22.79 14.68
C ALA A 946 -32.03 -23.95 14.45
N ASN A 947 -33.33 -23.65 14.37
CA ASN A 947 -34.38 -24.56 13.90
C ASN A 947 -35.78 -23.92 13.74
N ASP A 948 -35.94 -22.59 13.83
CA ASP A 948 -37.19 -21.95 13.42
C ASP A 948 -36.89 -20.66 12.65
N ASP A 949 -37.61 -20.50 11.53
CA ASP A 949 -37.60 -19.50 10.45
C ASP A 949 -36.65 -19.71 9.26
#